data_AF-A0A968HRA5-F1
#
_entry.id   AF-A0A968HRA5-F1
#
_cell.length_a   1.000
_cell.length_b   1.000
_cell.length_c   1.000
_cell.angle_alpha   90.00
_cell.angle_beta   90.00
_cell.angle_gamma   90.00
#
_symmetry.space_group_name_H-M   'P 1'
#
loop_
_entity.id
_entity.type
_entity.pdbx_description
1 polymer ?
#
loop_
_entity_poly.entity_id
_entity_poly.type
_entity_poly.pdbx_seq_one_letter_code
_entity_poly.pdbx_strand_id
1 'polypeptide(L)'
;MAEVFDVKLTGCRPEPLASYLKALGVLRLVAEQKDMNAAGYWCGEHFVLRSSLDADALVAFFENEWRPTPVIAPWNGGSGFTGADDSEEDDDGNNDEEIEALDVDADSPVAWIRQSTDQRLAAVRAVVEMIYTWPDLPPTDLVLSVALAEAREKLADESFARGKKGKELFTIIAKIEPFEDEYSERLVSEVPKAAGAAKLLTKIRGWRRAAAKSRFIERTRSTMSDDVVVWMDSVVAPAQDLGKVVFSSLLGSGANDGRLDFTKTTFVRLQHAFASSGLARAALYDVTAVSPSKGSLGMFAPARADSAAATNPWDWLFALEGSLMFAGASTKRLGTSERQGGSFPFQVARMNTASLAAGEDGRDELWLPFWIKPATQRETQRLFAEGRARVGEREAVTGLDFARAVSTLGVSRGINGFVRVAMTARNGKAYYATNEGRFDVQDIPEVRLLDEVDSWFSRLRRAAQDKHVPARVARATRALENGFFAVTRNFDISEALLGLGDVERALGEALSFAKKAGLQPITQRLSEGWSALVDDSVEARLGVCLGQRLAFRRRLLPIDFETPWQWGRADDADFVFSERSLIENLHALLQRDDIEAQQREMKSPDDSIRAFCHLSDIARFIDGDVDDVAVDRWSRAASLLSKPPCFDDQDDPLGIPATFAVLRLVHGGSLDDKTQLKRDLNDARARLRRGLDRSDDGGAPTPCCRRPSAACACARRFEPAHATNHRCARLSSHHATTATTRRPGSAAFTRSAIAIPRTTNRKGDRMTIFDLPLSARYLLAAELKPMQGQKFQPTGFPDVGAGVFKTPSSQEFLAVESHQSVANRLESAIWDDATQDLIVSAQGLSYVKVVDEKGAFLTASVLEAHRLNSVYVEKSTLNENSFSDVLKTEIGFNANRPFSRDQLIKVLAKYDVGCLLHGVFLESIAGVLRVPRALSGFVEAENVQRVQTGGVKNDRVQATKDEEAGQTASTGFGNVPFHRTDFVAEKIVAYFNLDLDQVRGYRLGDDVERLLFALSVLKIQRFLARGLRLRTACDLESVAVTVRGGGQLPSAADAESALPELIAKVAEAEVFAFSRDHDHEVRGGWCQG
;
A
#
# COMPACT_ATOMS: atom_id res chain seq x y z
N MET A 1 8.49 -47.75 18.31
CA MET A 1 8.32 -46.66 17.30
C MET A 1 9.19 -45.51 17.76
N ALA A 2 9.82 -44.77 16.85
CA ALA A 2 10.46 -43.52 17.25
C ALA A 2 9.39 -42.57 17.81
N GLU A 3 9.74 -41.78 18.81
CA GLU A 3 8.84 -40.76 19.34
C GLU A 3 8.68 -39.64 18.29
N VAL A 4 7.47 -39.11 18.16
CA VAL A 4 7.12 -38.11 17.15
C VAL A 4 6.51 -36.91 17.85
N PHE A 5 7.11 -35.74 17.64
CA PHE A 5 6.74 -34.48 18.26
C PHE A 5 6.08 -33.55 17.24
N ASP A 6 5.02 -32.87 17.64
CA ASP A 6 4.41 -31.76 16.91
C ASP A 6 4.93 -30.44 17.51
N VAL A 7 5.99 -29.89 16.90
CA VAL A 7 6.68 -28.68 17.36
C VAL A 7 6.07 -27.45 16.68
N LYS A 8 5.41 -26.60 17.47
CA LYS A 8 4.85 -25.33 16.99
C LYS A 8 5.93 -24.26 16.85
N LEU A 9 6.20 -23.83 15.62
CA LEU A 9 7.22 -22.83 15.31
C LEU A 9 6.60 -21.42 15.35
N THR A 10 6.64 -20.78 16.52
CA THR A 10 5.96 -19.48 16.72
C THR A 10 6.51 -18.34 15.87
N GLY A 11 7.77 -18.42 15.43
CA GLY A 11 8.39 -17.48 14.49
C GLY A 11 8.05 -17.71 13.01
N CYS A 12 7.37 -18.82 12.68
CA CYS A 12 6.99 -19.22 11.33
C CYS A 12 5.47 -19.05 11.13
N ARG A 13 5.08 -18.03 10.37
CA ARG A 13 3.69 -17.59 10.17
C ARG A 13 3.37 -17.54 8.66
N PRO A 14 2.08 -17.59 8.25
CA PRO A 14 1.72 -17.45 6.83
C PRO A 14 2.13 -16.11 6.22
N GLU A 15 2.33 -15.10 7.06
CA GLU A 15 2.64 -13.72 6.68
C GLU A 15 3.65 -13.11 7.69
N PRO A 16 4.63 -12.29 7.25
CA PRO A 16 4.96 -11.92 5.86
C PRO A 16 5.74 -13.02 5.12
N LEU A 17 6.03 -12.80 3.82
CA LEU A 17 6.71 -13.74 2.93
C LEU A 17 7.95 -14.43 3.54
N ALA A 18 8.86 -13.68 4.18
CA ALA A 18 10.03 -14.28 4.86
C ALA A 18 9.66 -15.36 5.89
N SER A 19 8.58 -15.15 6.65
CA SER A 19 8.13 -16.08 7.70
C SER A 19 7.51 -17.34 7.10
N TYR A 20 6.78 -17.20 5.99
CA TYR A 20 6.24 -18.31 5.22
C TYR A 20 7.35 -19.15 4.58
N LEU A 21 8.31 -18.51 3.92
CA LEU A 21 9.45 -19.20 3.31
C LEU A 21 10.29 -19.91 4.38
N LYS A 22 10.54 -19.26 5.53
CA LYS A 22 11.22 -19.89 6.67
C LYS A 22 10.55 -21.19 7.11
N ALA A 23 9.22 -21.24 7.15
CA ALA A 23 8.47 -22.46 7.46
C ALA A 23 8.80 -23.61 6.49
N LEU A 24 8.82 -23.31 5.18
CA LEU A 24 9.16 -24.28 4.13
C LEU A 24 10.62 -24.71 4.21
N GLY A 25 11.54 -23.78 4.47
CA GLY A 25 12.97 -24.06 4.62
C GLY A 25 13.24 -24.99 5.80
N VAL A 26 12.60 -24.76 6.95
CA VAL A 26 12.72 -25.64 8.13
C VAL A 26 12.19 -27.05 7.83
N LEU A 27 11.01 -27.17 7.21
CA LEU A 27 10.47 -28.48 6.79
C LEU A 27 11.45 -29.20 5.84
N ARG A 28 11.95 -28.49 4.84
CA ARG A 28 12.86 -29.06 3.83
C ARG A 28 14.16 -29.54 4.45
N LEU A 29 14.84 -28.69 5.22
CA LEU A 29 16.15 -29.01 5.80
C LEU A 29 16.11 -30.16 6.81
N VAL A 30 15.07 -30.21 7.66
CA VAL A 30 14.89 -31.33 8.59
C VAL A 30 14.60 -32.62 7.80
N ALA A 31 13.77 -32.56 6.77
CA ALA A 31 13.44 -33.72 5.96
C ALA A 31 14.62 -34.28 5.15
N GLU A 32 15.46 -33.41 4.59
CA GLU A 32 16.60 -33.81 3.76
C GLU A 32 17.80 -34.31 4.59
N GLN A 33 18.00 -33.78 5.80
CA GLN A 33 19.25 -34.01 6.55
C GLN A 33 19.10 -34.76 7.89
N LYS A 34 17.89 -34.90 8.44
CA LYS A 34 17.70 -35.45 9.81
C LYS A 34 16.56 -36.46 9.94
N ASP A 35 15.39 -36.19 9.34
CA ASP A 35 14.21 -37.07 9.41
C ASP A 35 13.41 -37.05 8.11
N MET A 36 13.67 -38.04 7.24
CA MET A 36 13.00 -38.20 5.94
C MET A 36 11.46 -38.31 6.00
N ASN A 37 10.87 -38.56 7.17
CA ASN A 37 9.42 -38.61 7.37
C ASN A 37 8.83 -37.31 7.95
N ALA A 38 9.65 -36.26 8.12
CA ALA A 38 9.20 -34.98 8.63
C ALA A 38 8.08 -34.39 7.76
N ALA A 39 7.03 -33.92 8.44
CA ALA A 39 5.83 -33.36 7.83
C ALA A 39 5.51 -32.00 8.44
N GLY A 40 4.91 -31.10 7.67
CA GLY A 40 4.54 -29.76 8.10
C GLY A 40 3.08 -29.46 7.82
N TYR A 41 2.48 -28.58 8.62
CA TYR A 41 1.13 -28.06 8.41
C TYR A 41 0.92 -26.73 9.14
N TRP A 42 -0.10 -25.99 8.72
CA TRP A 42 -0.49 -24.72 9.32
C TRP A 42 -1.57 -24.92 10.39
N CYS A 43 -1.39 -24.32 11.56
CA CYS A 43 -2.33 -24.37 12.68
C CYS A 43 -2.55 -22.95 13.25
N GLY A 44 -3.63 -22.32 12.81
CA GLY A 44 -3.84 -20.88 13.00
C GLY A 44 -2.72 -20.09 12.31
N GLU A 45 -2.19 -19.07 12.99
CA GLU A 45 -1.13 -18.20 12.46
C GLU A 45 0.30 -18.80 12.55
N HIS A 46 0.45 -20.11 12.73
CA HIS A 46 1.75 -20.74 12.93
C HIS A 46 1.94 -22.04 12.15
N PHE A 47 3.17 -22.31 11.75
CA PHE A 47 3.57 -23.61 11.23
C PHE A 47 3.87 -24.61 12.35
N VAL A 48 3.46 -25.86 12.15
CA VAL A 48 3.77 -26.99 13.02
C VAL A 48 4.61 -27.99 12.24
N LEU A 49 5.80 -28.30 12.78
CA LEU A 49 6.67 -29.35 12.28
C LEU A 49 6.41 -30.64 13.07
N ARG A 50 6.02 -31.70 12.36
CA ARG A 50 5.93 -33.07 12.87
C ARG A 50 7.21 -33.81 12.51
N SER A 51 8.01 -34.20 13.49
CA SER A 51 9.24 -34.97 13.28
C SER A 51 9.66 -35.76 14.52
N SER A 52 10.74 -36.53 14.41
CA SER A 52 11.45 -37.16 15.52
C SER A 52 12.28 -36.21 16.40
N LEU A 53 12.29 -34.90 16.09
CA LEU A 53 12.96 -33.87 16.88
C LEU A 53 11.95 -33.12 17.76
N ASP A 54 12.24 -33.03 19.05
CA ASP A 54 11.60 -32.07 19.94
C ASP A 54 12.10 -30.63 19.70
N ALA A 55 11.59 -29.68 20.48
CA ALA A 55 11.89 -28.27 20.32
C ALA A 55 13.37 -27.90 20.53
N ASP A 56 14.08 -28.63 21.39
CA ASP A 56 15.49 -28.37 21.73
C ASP A 56 16.43 -29.13 20.80
N ALA A 57 16.10 -30.37 20.45
CA ALA A 57 16.79 -31.17 19.44
C ALA A 57 16.74 -30.49 18.06
N LEU A 58 15.64 -29.82 17.71
CA LEU A 58 15.52 -29.04 16.48
C LEU A 58 16.49 -27.85 16.44
N VAL A 59 16.64 -27.13 17.55
CA VAL A 59 17.63 -26.03 17.66
C VAL A 59 19.05 -26.58 17.58
N ALA A 60 19.34 -27.65 18.32
CA ALA A 60 20.66 -28.27 18.33
C ALA A 60 21.08 -28.79 16.94
N PHE A 61 20.15 -29.34 16.16
CA PHE A 61 20.39 -29.74 14.77
C PHE A 61 20.84 -28.55 13.91
N PHE A 62 20.12 -27.42 13.94
CA PHE A 62 20.50 -26.25 13.13
C PHE A 62 21.83 -25.63 13.60
N GLU A 63 22.03 -25.47 14.90
CA GLU A 63 23.24 -24.80 15.42
C GLU A 63 24.52 -25.63 15.25
N ASN A 64 24.44 -26.97 15.21
CA ASN A 64 25.62 -27.85 15.28
C ASN A 64 25.78 -28.83 14.09
N GLU A 65 24.70 -29.24 13.41
CA GLU A 65 24.74 -30.33 12.42
C GLU A 65 24.38 -29.90 11.00
N TRP A 66 23.46 -28.96 10.84
CA TRP A 66 22.91 -28.53 9.55
C TRP A 66 23.99 -28.07 8.55
N ARG A 67 23.81 -28.45 7.29
CA ARG A 67 24.68 -28.07 6.16
C ARG A 67 23.91 -27.19 5.18
N PRO A 68 24.36 -25.97 4.88
CA PRO A 68 23.66 -25.09 3.94
C PRO A 68 23.71 -25.61 2.50
N THR A 69 22.64 -25.38 1.74
CA THR A 69 22.62 -25.60 0.29
C THR A 69 23.59 -24.63 -0.42
N PRO A 70 24.37 -25.07 -1.43
CA PRO A 70 25.29 -24.19 -2.16
C PRO A 70 24.57 -23.16 -3.06
N VAL A 71 24.22 -22.02 -2.48
CA VAL A 71 23.67 -20.85 -3.17
C VAL A 71 24.80 -20.12 -3.91
N ILE A 72 24.75 -20.07 -5.24
CA ILE A 72 25.79 -19.46 -6.09
C ILE A 72 25.24 -18.69 -7.31
N ALA A 73 25.83 -17.54 -7.63
CA ALA A 73 25.51 -16.74 -8.81
C ALA A 73 26.76 -16.06 -9.39
N PRO A 74 27.75 -16.82 -9.89
CA PRO A 74 29.06 -16.28 -10.32
C PRO A 74 28.99 -15.30 -11.50
N TRP A 75 27.86 -15.25 -12.21
CA TRP A 75 27.60 -14.28 -13.28
C TRP A 75 27.19 -12.87 -12.77
N ASN A 76 26.90 -12.70 -11.48
CA ASN A 76 26.53 -11.41 -10.89
C ASN A 76 27.77 -10.64 -10.42
N GLY A 77 27.83 -9.34 -10.68
CA GLY A 77 28.98 -8.51 -10.30
C GLY A 77 29.19 -8.39 -8.78
N GLY A 78 28.10 -8.26 -8.01
CA GLY A 78 28.14 -8.20 -6.55
C GLY A 78 28.37 -9.53 -5.83
N SER A 79 28.55 -10.65 -6.55
CA SER A 79 28.64 -12.01 -5.97
C SER A 79 29.94 -12.29 -5.21
N GLY A 80 31.00 -11.50 -5.46
CA GLY A 80 32.34 -11.70 -4.91
C GLY A 80 33.27 -12.60 -5.73
N PHE A 81 32.80 -13.24 -6.80
CA PHE A 81 33.64 -14.09 -7.65
C PHE A 81 34.56 -13.31 -8.61
N THR A 82 34.18 -12.08 -9.01
CA THR A 82 34.89 -11.29 -10.05
C THR A 82 35.49 -9.96 -9.54
N GLY A 83 35.75 -9.86 -8.24
CA GLY A 83 36.17 -8.61 -7.58
C GLY A 83 35.02 -7.61 -7.43
N ALA A 84 35.25 -6.55 -6.64
CA ALA A 84 34.26 -5.49 -6.44
C ALA A 84 34.03 -4.70 -7.74
N ASP A 85 32.77 -4.45 -8.07
CA ASP A 85 32.41 -3.26 -8.85
C ASP A 85 32.23 -2.12 -7.83
N ASP A 86 33.07 -1.09 -7.89
CA ASP A 86 32.78 0.18 -7.24
C ASP A 86 31.52 0.75 -7.90
N SER A 87 30.37 0.52 -7.27
CA SER A 87 29.09 1.01 -7.80
C SER A 87 29.08 2.53 -7.65
N GLU A 88 29.14 3.22 -8.80
CA GLU A 88 28.94 4.66 -9.02
C GLU A 88 28.74 5.44 -7.71
N GLU A 89 29.81 6.06 -7.21
CA GLU A 89 29.78 7.05 -6.13
C GLU A 89 28.66 8.05 -6.44
N ASP A 90 27.68 8.12 -5.54
CA ASP A 90 26.61 9.10 -5.60
C ASP A 90 27.27 10.49 -5.40
N ASP A 91 26.96 11.45 -6.29
CA ASP A 91 27.56 12.82 -6.36
C ASP A 91 27.03 13.75 -5.24
N ASP A 92 26.77 13.17 -4.06
CA ASP A 92 26.32 13.80 -2.83
C ASP A 92 27.52 13.82 -1.86
N GLY A 93 28.28 14.92 -1.86
CA GLY A 93 29.54 15.09 -1.13
C GLY A 93 29.43 15.12 0.39
N ASN A 94 29.02 14.02 1.02
CA ASN A 94 28.98 13.87 2.46
C ASN A 94 28.96 12.40 2.91
N ASN A 95 30.12 11.74 2.89
CA ASN A 95 30.42 10.52 3.68
C ASN A 95 31.93 10.32 3.80
N ASP A 96 32.57 11.03 4.73
CA ASP A 96 33.93 10.74 5.21
C ASP A 96 33.96 9.52 6.17
N GLU A 97 33.22 8.46 5.84
CA GLU A 97 33.47 7.13 6.40
C GLU A 97 34.24 6.31 5.37
N GLU A 98 35.52 6.07 5.65
CA GLU A 98 36.39 5.17 4.89
C GLU A 98 35.79 3.75 4.91
N ILE A 99 34.91 3.45 3.96
CA ILE A 99 34.81 2.10 3.44
C ILE A 99 36.05 1.92 2.57
N GLU A 100 37.13 1.43 3.20
CA GLU A 100 38.34 1.02 2.50
C GLU A 100 37.94 0.21 1.26
N ALA A 101 38.55 0.57 0.13
CA ALA A 101 38.37 -0.17 -1.11
C ALA A 101 38.93 -1.58 -0.91
N LEU A 102 38.05 -2.51 -0.52
CA LEU A 102 38.35 -3.92 -0.43
C LEU A 102 38.72 -4.40 -1.82
N ASP A 103 40.04 -4.50 -2.01
CA ASP A 103 40.67 -5.31 -3.03
C ASP A 103 40.13 -6.76 -2.98
N VAL A 104 40.60 -7.63 -3.87
CA VAL A 104 40.24 -9.07 -3.80
C VAL A 104 41.02 -9.78 -2.68
N ASP A 105 40.93 -9.21 -1.49
CA ASP A 105 41.70 -9.53 -0.29
C ASP A 105 41.05 -10.63 0.56
N ALA A 106 41.84 -11.09 1.54
CA ALA A 106 41.62 -12.31 2.30
C ALA A 106 40.27 -12.40 3.04
N ASP A 107 39.60 -11.26 3.29
CA ASP A 107 38.39 -11.15 4.12
C ASP A 107 37.07 -11.17 3.34
N SER A 108 37.08 -11.35 2.01
CA SER A 108 35.82 -11.45 1.24
C SER A 108 34.96 -12.67 1.69
N PRO A 109 33.61 -12.60 1.63
CA PRO A 109 32.76 -13.72 2.03
C PRO A 109 32.99 -15.01 1.23
N VAL A 110 33.46 -14.89 -0.02
CA VAL A 110 33.87 -16.03 -0.86
C VAL A 110 35.21 -16.60 -0.38
N ALA A 111 36.19 -15.75 -0.07
CA ALA A 111 37.47 -16.18 0.50
C ALA A 111 37.28 -16.90 1.85
N TRP A 112 36.39 -16.42 2.71
CA TRP A 112 36.03 -17.09 3.96
C TRP A 112 35.49 -18.52 3.74
N ILE A 113 34.60 -18.75 2.77
CA ILE A 113 34.12 -20.09 2.44
C ILE A 113 35.28 -21.01 2.02
N ARG A 114 36.23 -20.51 1.23
CA ARG A 114 37.40 -21.26 0.76
C ARG A 114 38.36 -21.63 1.88
N GLN A 115 38.64 -20.69 2.78
CA GLN A 115 39.56 -20.86 3.91
C GLN A 115 38.95 -21.63 5.08
N SER A 116 37.61 -21.64 5.22
CA SER A 116 36.93 -22.28 6.34
C SER A 116 37.18 -23.79 6.41
N THR A 117 37.50 -24.28 7.61
CA THR A 117 37.71 -25.69 7.91
C THR A 117 36.45 -26.40 8.44
N ASP A 118 35.34 -25.67 8.62
CA ASP A 118 34.07 -26.27 9.07
C ASP A 118 33.57 -27.29 8.03
N GLN A 119 33.20 -28.47 8.50
CA GLN A 119 32.72 -29.59 7.69
C GLN A 119 31.30 -29.37 7.18
N ARG A 120 30.49 -28.53 7.83
CA ARG A 120 29.16 -28.15 7.36
C ARG A 120 29.21 -27.36 6.05
N LEU A 121 30.29 -26.59 5.84
CA LEU A 121 30.52 -25.79 4.64
C LEU A 121 31.21 -26.55 3.51
N ALA A 122 31.52 -27.85 3.69
CA ALA A 122 32.31 -28.62 2.71
C ALA A 122 31.68 -28.68 1.31
N ALA A 123 30.36 -28.79 1.20
CA ALA A 123 29.66 -28.80 -0.09
C ALA A 123 29.75 -27.43 -0.79
N VAL A 124 29.50 -26.34 -0.05
CA VAL A 124 29.60 -24.96 -0.57
C VAL A 124 31.03 -24.65 -1.02
N ARG A 125 32.03 -25.04 -0.20
CA ARG A 125 33.46 -24.87 -0.50
C ARG A 125 33.88 -25.62 -1.77
N ALA A 126 33.46 -26.87 -1.94
CA ALA A 126 33.75 -27.65 -3.15
C ALA A 126 33.17 -27.00 -4.42
N VAL A 127 31.94 -26.48 -4.35
CA VAL A 127 31.29 -25.75 -5.44
C VAL A 127 32.03 -24.45 -5.77
N VAL A 128 32.44 -23.68 -4.76
CA VAL A 128 33.22 -22.44 -4.93
C VAL A 128 34.57 -22.72 -5.59
N GLU A 129 35.35 -23.70 -5.10
CA GLU A 129 36.62 -24.08 -5.74
C GLU A 129 36.43 -24.52 -7.20
N MET A 130 35.36 -25.28 -7.50
CA MET A 130 35.09 -25.71 -8.88
C MET A 130 34.84 -24.52 -9.82
N ILE A 131 34.11 -23.48 -9.38
CA ILE A 131 33.89 -22.26 -10.19
C ILE A 131 35.22 -21.57 -10.55
N TYR A 132 36.17 -21.50 -9.62
CA TYR A 132 37.50 -20.92 -9.89
C TYR A 132 38.34 -21.71 -10.90
N THR A 133 37.96 -22.95 -11.25
CA THR A 133 38.62 -23.70 -12.33
C THR A 133 38.05 -23.44 -13.72
N TRP A 134 36.95 -22.68 -13.83
CA TRP A 134 36.23 -22.53 -15.10
C TRP A 134 36.81 -21.43 -16.00
N PRO A 135 37.04 -21.70 -17.30
CA PRO A 135 37.59 -20.73 -18.25
C PRO A 135 36.60 -19.61 -18.62
N ASP A 136 35.32 -19.77 -18.29
CA ASP A 136 34.29 -18.75 -18.52
C ASP A 136 34.28 -17.66 -17.43
N LEU A 137 34.98 -17.85 -16.31
CA LEU A 137 35.15 -16.83 -15.26
C LEU A 137 36.10 -15.74 -15.76
N PRO A 138 35.63 -14.50 -16.00
CA PRO A 138 36.50 -13.46 -16.51
C PRO A 138 37.58 -13.13 -15.47
N PRO A 139 38.84 -12.91 -15.89
CA PRO A 139 39.89 -12.50 -14.97
C PRO A 139 39.49 -11.20 -14.26
N THR A 140 39.82 -11.13 -12.96
CA THR A 140 39.51 -9.99 -12.10
C THR A 140 40.15 -8.71 -12.59
N ASP A 141 41.39 -8.78 -13.06
CA ASP A 141 42.14 -7.63 -13.58
C ASP A 141 42.57 -7.84 -15.04
N LEU A 142 42.86 -6.73 -15.71
CA LEU A 142 43.22 -6.66 -17.12
C LEU A 142 44.38 -5.70 -17.34
N VAL A 143 45.18 -5.97 -18.37
CA VAL A 143 46.19 -5.02 -18.86
C VAL A 143 45.50 -3.89 -19.61
N LEU A 144 45.95 -2.64 -19.44
CA LEU A 144 45.29 -1.44 -19.97
C LEU A 144 45.10 -1.48 -21.50
N SER A 145 46.12 -1.89 -22.25
CA SER A 145 46.04 -2.03 -23.71
C SER A 145 44.97 -3.02 -24.17
N VAL A 146 44.80 -4.14 -23.46
CA VAL A 146 43.75 -5.14 -23.75
C VAL A 146 42.36 -4.56 -23.48
N ALA A 147 42.21 -3.82 -22.38
CA ALA A 147 40.96 -3.14 -22.04
C ALA A 147 40.57 -2.08 -23.10
N LEU A 148 41.54 -1.26 -23.53
CA LEU A 148 41.32 -0.25 -24.57
C LEU A 148 41.01 -0.87 -25.94
N ALA A 149 41.63 -1.99 -26.30
CA ALA A 149 41.34 -2.71 -27.53
C ALA A 149 39.87 -3.21 -27.57
N GLU A 150 39.39 -3.88 -26.53
CA GLU A 150 37.99 -4.36 -26.44
C GLU A 150 36.98 -3.20 -26.46
N ALA A 151 37.32 -2.07 -25.83
CA ALA A 151 36.47 -0.88 -25.82
C ALA A 151 36.42 -0.17 -27.17
N ARG A 152 37.54 -0.08 -27.89
CA ARG A 152 37.62 0.45 -29.26
C ARG A 152 36.88 -0.46 -30.25
N GLU A 153 37.00 -1.79 -30.12
CA GLU A 153 36.21 -2.74 -30.90
C GLU A 153 34.70 -2.54 -30.67
N LYS A 154 34.26 -2.32 -29.41
CA LYS A 154 32.86 -2.03 -29.11
C LYS A 154 32.36 -0.69 -29.69
N LEU A 155 33.22 0.31 -29.86
CA LEU A 155 32.88 1.57 -30.51
C LEU A 155 32.84 1.51 -32.04
N ALA A 156 33.42 0.48 -32.67
CA ALA A 156 33.33 0.29 -34.11
C ALA A 156 31.90 -0.07 -34.59
N ASP A 157 31.03 -0.51 -33.68
CA ASP A 157 29.59 -0.67 -33.95
C ASP A 157 28.89 0.70 -33.92
N GLU A 158 28.58 1.24 -35.10
CA GLU A 158 27.89 2.54 -35.23
C GLU A 158 26.56 2.62 -34.46
N SER A 159 25.85 1.50 -34.29
CA SER A 159 24.56 1.49 -33.58
C SER A 159 24.77 1.68 -32.07
N PHE A 160 25.84 1.08 -31.54
CA PHE A 160 26.26 1.25 -30.15
C PHE A 160 26.84 2.65 -29.90
N ALA A 161 27.74 3.11 -30.78
CA ALA A 161 28.43 4.40 -30.67
C ALA A 161 27.49 5.60 -30.59
N ARG A 162 26.40 5.59 -31.38
CA ARG A 162 25.38 6.65 -31.37
C ARG A 162 24.54 6.70 -30.08
N GLY A 163 24.45 5.60 -29.34
CA GLY A 163 23.66 5.47 -28.11
C GLY A 163 24.30 6.15 -26.89
N LYS A 164 23.50 6.36 -25.82
CA LYS A 164 23.97 6.99 -24.56
C LYS A 164 25.23 6.33 -23.99
N LYS A 165 25.30 4.97 -24.04
CA LYS A 165 26.44 4.18 -23.56
C LYS A 165 27.69 4.29 -24.44
N GLY A 166 27.53 4.47 -25.76
CA GLY A 166 28.65 4.68 -26.68
C GLY A 166 29.32 6.03 -26.43
N LYS A 167 28.53 7.10 -26.29
CA LYS A 167 29.02 8.44 -25.92
C LYS A 167 29.73 8.47 -24.57
N GLU A 168 29.18 7.77 -23.58
CA GLU A 168 29.82 7.60 -22.26
C GLU A 168 31.19 6.91 -22.38
N LEU A 169 31.25 5.79 -23.10
CA LEU A 169 32.49 5.02 -23.30
C LEU A 169 33.56 5.83 -24.04
N PHE A 170 33.17 6.56 -25.10
CA PHE A 170 34.07 7.46 -25.81
C PHE A 170 34.68 8.52 -24.87
N THR A 171 33.88 9.07 -23.96
CA THR A 171 34.33 10.04 -22.94
C THR A 171 35.32 9.41 -21.95
N ILE A 172 35.16 8.12 -21.62
CA ILE A 172 36.10 7.39 -20.74
C ILE A 172 37.43 7.17 -21.47
N ILE A 173 37.42 6.69 -22.72
CA ILE A 173 38.65 6.44 -23.50
C ILE A 173 39.44 7.74 -23.71
N ALA A 174 38.78 8.84 -24.07
CA ALA A 174 39.43 10.14 -24.29
C ALA A 174 40.12 10.71 -23.02
N LYS A 175 39.74 10.27 -21.81
CA LYS A 175 40.44 10.61 -20.56
C LYS A 175 41.67 9.73 -20.29
N ILE A 176 41.71 8.52 -20.87
CA ILE A 176 42.77 7.53 -20.69
C ILE A 176 43.86 7.68 -21.75
N GLU A 177 43.52 8.09 -22.97
CA GLU A 177 44.47 8.28 -24.09
C GLU A 177 45.75 9.06 -23.74
N PRO A 178 45.72 10.16 -22.95
CA PRO A 178 46.95 10.86 -22.52
C PRO A 178 47.93 10.03 -21.68
N PHE A 179 47.48 8.90 -21.13
CA PHE A 179 48.24 8.00 -20.25
C PHE A 179 48.48 6.62 -20.88
N GLU A 180 47.96 6.36 -22.08
CA GLU A 180 48.02 5.02 -22.69
C GLU A 180 49.46 4.54 -22.91
N ASP A 181 50.34 5.40 -23.43
CA ASP A 181 51.74 5.05 -23.70
C ASP A 181 52.53 4.69 -22.42
N GLU A 182 52.25 5.34 -21.29
CA GLU A 182 52.97 5.13 -20.01
C GLU A 182 52.48 3.87 -19.26
N TYR A 183 51.18 3.54 -19.38
CA TYR A 183 50.53 2.48 -18.60
C TYR A 183 50.05 1.27 -19.45
N SER A 184 50.30 1.25 -20.76
CA SER A 184 49.79 0.25 -21.72
C SER A 184 49.99 -1.23 -21.32
N GLU A 185 51.14 -1.58 -20.74
CA GLU A 185 51.48 -2.95 -20.29
C GLU A 185 51.15 -3.21 -18.80
N ARG A 186 50.71 -2.20 -18.06
CA ARG A 186 50.32 -2.35 -16.64
C ARG A 186 48.90 -2.84 -16.47
N LEU A 187 48.62 -3.40 -15.29
CA LEU A 187 47.25 -3.72 -14.89
C LEU A 187 46.43 -2.44 -14.72
N VAL A 188 45.11 -2.50 -15.00
CA VAL A 188 44.24 -1.33 -14.91
C VAL A 188 44.08 -0.84 -13.46
N SER A 189 44.26 -1.72 -12.47
CA SER A 189 44.37 -1.35 -11.05
C SER A 189 45.59 -0.48 -10.72
N GLU A 190 46.69 -0.61 -11.47
CA GLU A 190 47.95 0.14 -11.28
C GLU A 190 47.93 1.53 -11.96
N VAL A 191 46.83 1.86 -12.65
CA VAL A 191 46.64 3.15 -13.34
C VAL A 191 46.02 4.16 -12.37
N PRO A 192 46.53 5.41 -12.29
CA PRO A 192 45.99 6.43 -11.38
C PRO A 192 44.47 6.62 -11.54
N LYS A 193 43.72 6.58 -10.43
CA LYS A 193 42.24 6.71 -10.43
C LYS A 193 41.73 7.92 -11.22
N ALA A 194 42.47 9.04 -11.19
CA ALA A 194 42.17 10.26 -11.93
C ALA A 194 42.11 10.11 -13.47
N ALA A 195 42.78 9.11 -14.05
CA ALA A 195 42.74 8.83 -15.49
C ALA A 195 41.41 8.17 -15.94
N GLY A 196 40.55 7.74 -15.02
CA GLY A 196 39.25 7.11 -15.33
C GLY A 196 39.32 5.63 -15.73
N ALA A 197 40.50 5.00 -15.66
CA ALA A 197 40.72 3.61 -16.05
C ALA A 197 39.88 2.60 -15.24
N ALA A 198 39.61 2.86 -13.96
CA ALA A 198 38.70 2.06 -13.14
C ALA A 198 37.26 2.03 -13.70
N LYS A 199 36.77 3.14 -14.27
CA LYS A 199 35.45 3.19 -14.93
C LYS A 199 35.46 2.39 -16.23
N LEU A 200 36.57 2.37 -16.99
CA LEU A 200 36.73 1.51 -18.16
C LEU A 200 36.67 0.01 -17.78
N LEU A 201 37.46 -0.39 -16.78
CA LEU A 201 37.51 -1.78 -16.28
C LEU A 201 36.13 -2.27 -15.86
N THR A 202 35.38 -1.43 -15.13
CA THR A 202 34.01 -1.75 -14.67
C THR A 202 33.05 -2.01 -15.84
N LYS A 203 33.09 -1.19 -16.91
CA LYS A 203 32.24 -1.41 -18.10
C LYS A 203 32.61 -2.71 -18.82
N ILE A 204 33.91 -3.02 -18.96
CA ILE A 204 34.41 -4.23 -19.63
C ILE A 204 34.11 -5.50 -18.83
N ARG A 205 34.36 -5.50 -17.51
CA ARG A 205 33.91 -6.56 -16.59
C ARG A 205 32.40 -6.79 -16.76
N GLY A 206 31.62 -5.72 -16.85
CA GLY A 206 30.19 -5.76 -17.13
C GLY A 206 29.81 -6.51 -18.43
N TRP A 207 30.47 -6.20 -19.55
CA TRP A 207 30.19 -6.88 -20.83
C TRP A 207 30.67 -8.32 -20.86
N ARG A 208 31.87 -8.60 -20.34
CA ARG A 208 32.41 -9.97 -20.26
C ARG A 208 31.48 -10.87 -19.42
N ARG A 209 31.00 -10.39 -18.26
CA ARG A 209 29.99 -11.10 -17.45
C ARG A 209 28.68 -11.31 -18.21
N ALA A 210 28.17 -10.31 -18.93
CA ALA A 210 26.96 -10.45 -19.74
C ALA A 210 27.10 -11.51 -20.86
N ALA A 211 28.26 -11.56 -21.54
CA ALA A 211 28.58 -12.54 -22.57
C ALA A 211 28.92 -13.95 -22.02
N ALA A 212 29.25 -14.05 -20.74
CA ALA A 212 29.50 -15.32 -20.05
C ALA A 212 28.23 -15.88 -19.37
N LYS A 213 27.24 -15.05 -19.01
CA LYS A 213 26.07 -15.44 -18.19
C LYS A 213 25.34 -16.70 -18.69
N SER A 214 25.04 -16.81 -19.98
CA SER A 214 24.36 -18.00 -20.54
C SER A 214 25.22 -19.26 -20.44
N ARG A 215 26.52 -19.17 -20.81
CA ARG A 215 27.49 -20.27 -20.69
C ARG A 215 27.67 -20.71 -19.25
N PHE A 216 27.69 -19.77 -18.31
CA PHE A 216 27.71 -20.06 -16.87
C PHE A 216 26.47 -20.85 -16.42
N ILE A 217 25.26 -20.42 -16.81
CA ILE A 217 24.00 -21.11 -16.46
C ILE A 217 24.00 -22.54 -17.03
N GLU A 218 24.42 -22.71 -18.29
CA GLU A 218 24.53 -24.01 -18.97
C GLU A 218 25.59 -24.92 -18.32
N ARG A 219 26.79 -24.41 -18.02
CA ARG A 219 27.87 -25.16 -17.37
C ARG A 219 27.48 -25.57 -15.96
N THR A 220 26.84 -24.68 -15.21
CA THR A 220 26.33 -24.98 -13.85
C THR A 220 25.31 -26.13 -13.91
N ARG A 221 24.33 -26.06 -14.82
CA ARG A 221 23.33 -27.12 -15.02
C ARG A 221 23.89 -28.47 -15.49
N SER A 222 25.08 -28.52 -16.08
CA SER A 222 25.65 -29.73 -16.69
C SER A 222 26.83 -30.36 -15.92
N THR A 223 27.39 -29.66 -14.92
CA THR A 223 28.60 -30.11 -14.20
C THR A 223 28.48 -30.10 -12.67
N MET A 224 27.45 -29.47 -12.11
CA MET A 224 27.27 -29.37 -10.66
C MET A 224 26.39 -30.49 -10.09
N SER A 225 26.41 -30.65 -8.76
CA SER A 225 25.54 -31.58 -8.04
C SER A 225 24.08 -31.14 -8.03
N ASP A 226 23.18 -32.10 -7.80
CA ASP A 226 21.73 -31.89 -7.75
C ASP A 226 21.31 -30.72 -6.84
N ASP A 227 21.94 -30.55 -5.67
CA ASP A 227 21.67 -29.43 -4.75
C ASP A 227 21.83 -28.04 -5.41
N VAL A 228 22.86 -27.90 -6.25
CA VAL A 228 23.12 -26.67 -7.02
C VAL A 228 22.10 -26.56 -8.17
N VAL A 229 21.71 -27.67 -8.78
CA VAL A 229 20.70 -27.68 -9.85
C VAL A 229 19.34 -27.23 -9.31
N VAL A 230 18.93 -27.65 -8.11
CA VAL A 230 17.68 -27.16 -7.47
C VAL A 230 17.75 -25.66 -7.21
N TRP A 231 18.89 -25.13 -6.77
CA TRP A 231 19.11 -23.69 -6.66
C TRP A 231 18.99 -22.99 -8.02
N MET A 232 19.62 -23.53 -9.08
CA MET A 232 19.53 -23.00 -10.44
C MET A 232 18.11 -23.00 -10.98
N ASP A 233 17.36 -24.09 -10.83
CA ASP A 233 15.96 -24.19 -11.25
C ASP A 233 15.06 -23.21 -10.47
N SER A 234 15.40 -22.86 -9.23
CA SER A 234 14.69 -21.85 -8.43
C SER A 234 14.97 -20.42 -8.91
N VAL A 235 16.15 -20.15 -9.46
CA VAL A 235 16.57 -18.84 -9.94
C VAL A 235 16.15 -18.60 -11.40
N VAL A 236 16.30 -19.60 -12.27
CA VAL A 236 16.20 -19.45 -13.73
C VAL A 236 15.62 -20.68 -14.41
N ALA A 237 14.57 -20.49 -15.21
CA ALA A 237 13.97 -21.50 -16.06
C ALA A 237 14.29 -21.23 -17.54
N PRO A 238 14.43 -22.25 -18.40
CA PRO A 238 14.58 -22.04 -19.84
C PRO A 238 13.31 -21.44 -20.45
N ALA A 239 13.46 -20.56 -21.43
CA ALA A 239 12.34 -20.10 -22.27
C ALA A 239 12.03 -21.13 -23.37
N GLN A 240 10.92 -20.95 -24.10
CA GLN A 240 10.63 -21.76 -25.30
C GLN A 240 11.54 -21.39 -26.48
N ASP A 241 11.97 -20.13 -26.55
CA ASP A 241 12.98 -19.67 -27.51
C ASP A 241 14.37 -20.20 -27.15
N LEU A 242 15.00 -20.90 -28.09
CA LEU A 242 16.39 -21.36 -27.99
C LEU A 242 17.32 -20.17 -27.62
N GLY A 243 18.01 -20.31 -26.48
CA GLY A 243 18.97 -19.31 -25.99
C GLY A 243 18.39 -18.21 -25.08
N LYS A 244 17.08 -18.17 -24.82
CA LYS A 244 16.48 -17.25 -23.84
C LYS A 244 16.17 -17.94 -22.51
N VAL A 245 16.16 -17.17 -21.42
CA VAL A 245 15.86 -17.64 -20.06
C VAL A 245 14.86 -16.72 -19.36
N VAL A 246 14.09 -17.27 -18.43
CA VAL A 246 13.13 -16.57 -17.57
C VAL A 246 13.62 -16.66 -16.13
N PHE A 247 13.67 -15.54 -15.41
CA PHE A 247 14.08 -15.52 -14.00
C PHE A 247 12.87 -15.53 -13.05
N SER A 248 13.04 -16.14 -11.88
CA SER A 248 12.00 -16.20 -10.85
C SER A 248 11.74 -14.83 -10.24
N SER A 249 10.48 -14.43 -10.12
CA SER A 249 10.13 -13.15 -9.49
C SER A 249 10.57 -13.08 -8.03
N LEU A 250 10.65 -14.24 -7.37
CA LEU A 250 11.09 -14.44 -5.99
C LEU A 250 12.61 -14.27 -5.78
N LEU A 251 13.43 -14.43 -6.81
CA LEU A 251 14.90 -14.35 -6.72
C LEU A 251 15.51 -13.32 -7.70
N GLY A 252 14.67 -12.43 -8.23
CA GLY A 252 15.07 -11.28 -9.03
C GLY A 252 15.77 -11.64 -10.35
N SER A 253 16.65 -10.78 -10.85
CA SER A 253 17.22 -10.88 -12.21
C SER A 253 18.36 -11.90 -12.33
N GLY A 254 18.17 -13.09 -11.77
CA GLY A 254 19.16 -14.15 -11.66
C GLY A 254 19.95 -14.06 -10.36
N ALA A 255 19.26 -14.21 -9.22
CA ALA A 255 19.79 -14.14 -7.86
C ALA A 255 20.35 -12.75 -7.47
N ASN A 256 19.70 -11.69 -7.95
CA ASN A 256 20.03 -10.29 -7.64
C ASN A 256 18.76 -9.43 -7.62
N ASP A 257 18.63 -8.58 -6.59
CA ASP A 257 17.53 -7.65 -6.38
C ASP A 257 18.05 -6.24 -6.04
N GLY A 258 17.99 -5.30 -6.99
CA GLY A 258 18.57 -3.97 -6.83
C GLY A 258 20.10 -4.00 -6.63
N ARG A 259 20.57 -3.60 -5.43
CA ARG A 259 21.97 -3.70 -4.97
C ARG A 259 22.24 -5.00 -4.17
N LEU A 260 21.23 -5.86 -3.92
CA LEU A 260 21.33 -7.07 -3.10
C LEU A 260 21.63 -8.31 -3.95
N ASP A 261 22.85 -8.85 -3.84
CA ASP A 261 23.22 -10.16 -4.38
C ASP A 261 22.95 -11.27 -3.36
N PHE A 262 22.25 -12.33 -3.79
CA PHE A 262 21.84 -13.42 -2.89
C PHE A 262 23.01 -14.32 -2.47
N THR A 263 24.07 -14.45 -3.27
CA THR A 263 25.25 -15.26 -2.92
C THR A 263 26.06 -14.57 -1.83
N LYS A 264 26.48 -13.32 -2.08
CA LYS A 264 27.24 -12.52 -1.12
C LYS A 264 26.49 -12.37 0.20
N THR A 265 25.20 -12.04 0.14
CA THR A 265 24.35 -11.90 1.34
C THR A 265 24.30 -13.20 2.14
N THR A 266 24.12 -14.35 1.48
CA THR A 266 24.05 -15.65 2.15
C THR A 266 25.35 -16.03 2.83
N PHE A 267 26.50 -15.83 2.19
CA PHE A 267 27.80 -16.13 2.80
C PHE A 267 28.06 -15.25 4.03
N VAL A 268 27.69 -13.96 3.99
CA VAL A 268 27.71 -13.08 5.17
C VAL A 268 26.76 -13.56 6.27
N ARG A 269 25.53 -13.99 5.94
CA ARG A 269 24.61 -14.52 6.97
C ARG A 269 25.11 -15.85 7.55
N LEU A 270 25.79 -16.69 6.78
CA LEU A 270 26.45 -17.91 7.28
C LEU A 270 27.59 -17.58 8.26
N GLN A 271 28.46 -16.62 7.95
CA GLN A 271 29.50 -16.13 8.88
C GLN A 271 28.90 -15.77 10.25
N HIS A 272 27.86 -14.94 10.26
CA HIS A 272 27.23 -14.47 11.48
C HIS A 272 26.45 -15.56 12.24
N ALA A 273 25.78 -16.47 11.51
CA ALA A 273 25.06 -17.60 12.10
C ALA A 273 26.01 -18.65 12.72
N PHE A 274 27.19 -18.86 12.12
CA PHE A 274 28.19 -19.81 12.62
C PHE A 274 29.00 -19.25 13.78
N ALA A 275 29.14 -17.91 13.88
CA ALA A 275 29.80 -17.22 14.98
C ALA A 275 28.94 -17.04 16.24
N SER A 276 27.62 -17.29 16.19
CA SER A 276 26.67 -16.91 17.24
C SER A 276 25.68 -18.03 17.59
N SER A 277 25.61 -18.42 18.87
CA SER A 277 24.62 -19.39 19.37
C SER A 277 23.30 -18.73 19.79
N GLY A 278 22.22 -19.51 19.91
CA GLY A 278 20.89 -19.08 20.36
C GLY A 278 20.05 -18.34 19.31
N LEU A 279 20.67 -17.81 18.24
CA LEU A 279 19.95 -17.09 17.18
C LEU A 279 19.02 -18.00 16.37
N ALA A 280 19.30 -19.31 16.25
CA ALA A 280 18.39 -20.25 15.59
C ALA A 280 17.09 -20.40 16.37
N ARG A 281 17.17 -20.53 17.72
CA ARG A 281 16.00 -20.56 18.61
C ARG A 281 15.17 -19.28 18.48
N ALA A 282 15.81 -18.12 18.40
CA ALA A 282 15.12 -16.84 18.21
C ALA A 282 14.32 -16.80 16.89
N ALA A 283 14.91 -17.27 15.78
CA ALA A 283 14.23 -17.32 14.49
C ALA A 283 13.06 -18.33 14.47
N LEU A 284 13.22 -19.50 15.08
CA LEU A 284 12.17 -20.55 15.10
C LEU A 284 10.98 -20.19 15.99
N TYR A 285 11.21 -19.54 17.14
CA TYR A 285 10.20 -19.37 18.19
C TYR A 285 9.80 -17.93 18.49
N ASP A 286 10.24 -16.94 17.72
CA ASP A 286 9.91 -15.51 17.92
C ASP A 286 10.40 -14.97 19.29
N VAL A 287 11.52 -15.53 19.78
CA VAL A 287 12.15 -15.13 21.05
C VAL A 287 13.06 -13.93 20.81
N THR A 288 13.01 -12.95 21.70
CA THR A 288 13.82 -11.73 21.60
C THR A 288 15.31 -12.07 21.76
N ALA A 289 16.11 -11.83 20.72
CA ALA A 289 17.57 -11.94 20.76
C ALA A 289 18.21 -10.70 20.14
N VAL A 290 19.34 -10.26 20.70
CA VAL A 290 20.15 -9.19 20.12
C VAL A 290 20.88 -9.77 18.91
N SER A 291 20.48 -9.39 17.69
CA SER A 291 21.21 -9.81 16.49
C SER A 291 22.51 -9.00 16.34
N PRO A 292 23.64 -9.64 15.98
CA PRO A 292 24.91 -8.96 15.75
C PRO A 292 24.99 -8.29 14.36
N SER A 293 24.10 -8.62 13.41
CA SER A 293 24.12 -8.05 12.05
C SER A 293 23.08 -6.96 11.83
N LYS A 294 23.53 -5.73 11.53
CA LYS A 294 22.76 -4.77 10.73
C LYS A 294 22.51 -5.35 9.32
N GLY A 295 21.42 -4.97 8.67
CA GLY A 295 21.18 -5.23 7.24
C GLY A 295 19.74 -5.65 6.94
N SER A 296 19.30 -5.42 5.70
CA SER A 296 17.94 -5.73 5.25
C SER A 296 17.73 -7.24 4.98
N LEU A 297 16.46 -7.67 4.99
CA LEU A 297 16.00 -8.97 4.46
C LEU A 297 15.56 -8.87 2.97
N GLY A 298 15.80 -7.71 2.33
CA GLY A 298 15.42 -7.47 0.94
C GLY A 298 13.91 -7.58 0.71
N MET A 299 13.52 -8.05 -0.47
CA MET A 299 12.12 -8.21 -0.85
C MET A 299 11.28 -9.06 0.12
N PHE A 300 11.90 -9.96 0.89
CA PHE A 300 11.18 -10.93 1.72
C PHE A 300 10.52 -10.32 2.98
N ALA A 301 10.92 -9.12 3.42
CA ALA A 301 10.32 -8.46 4.58
C ALA A 301 10.19 -6.93 4.41
N PRO A 302 9.13 -6.41 3.75
CA PRO A 302 8.95 -4.99 3.46
C PRO A 302 9.04 -4.10 4.71
N ALA A 303 8.35 -4.48 5.79
CA ALA A 303 8.22 -3.68 7.01
C ALA A 303 9.54 -3.49 7.80
N ARG A 304 10.64 -4.14 7.38
CA ARG A 304 11.99 -3.95 7.94
C ARG A 304 13.01 -3.44 6.92
N ALA A 305 12.59 -3.16 5.68
CA ALA A 305 13.48 -2.73 4.61
C ALA A 305 14.09 -1.33 4.85
N ASP A 306 13.40 -0.48 5.62
CA ASP A 306 13.79 0.92 5.90
C ASP A 306 14.60 1.10 7.18
N SER A 307 14.59 0.07 8.03
CA SER A 307 15.35 0.09 9.26
C SER A 307 16.71 -0.57 9.03
N ALA A 308 17.79 0.13 9.37
CA ALA A 308 19.10 -0.49 9.66
C ALA A 308 19.07 -1.35 10.96
N ALA A 309 17.89 -1.86 11.33
CA ALA A 309 17.67 -2.71 12.48
C ALA A 309 18.43 -4.04 12.32
N ALA A 310 18.82 -4.61 13.46
CA ALA A 310 19.52 -5.87 13.46
C ALA A 310 18.59 -7.01 13.04
N THR A 311 18.86 -7.62 11.88
CA THR A 311 18.11 -8.77 11.37
C THR A 311 18.80 -10.06 11.79
N ASN A 312 18.04 -11.06 12.24
CA ASN A 312 18.60 -12.36 12.60
C ASN A 312 19.08 -13.08 11.33
N PRO A 313 20.35 -13.53 11.23
CA PRO A 313 20.85 -14.22 10.04
C PRO A 313 20.05 -15.49 9.72
N TRP A 314 19.51 -16.19 10.71
CA TRP A 314 18.70 -17.40 10.50
C TRP A 314 17.36 -17.13 9.80
N ASP A 315 16.76 -15.94 9.96
CA ASP A 315 15.55 -15.58 9.20
C ASP A 315 15.82 -15.52 7.69
N TRP A 316 16.99 -14.99 7.29
CA TRP A 316 17.42 -15.00 5.88
C TRP A 316 17.70 -16.42 5.40
N LEU A 317 18.51 -17.19 6.15
CA LEU A 317 18.94 -18.52 5.75
C LEU A 317 17.74 -19.46 5.56
N PHE A 318 16.81 -19.51 6.51
CA PHE A 318 15.61 -20.35 6.37
C PHE A 318 14.67 -19.85 5.26
N ALA A 319 14.49 -18.53 5.09
CA ALA A 319 13.66 -18.01 4.00
C ALA A 319 14.25 -18.34 2.63
N LEU A 320 15.57 -18.23 2.48
CA LEU A 320 16.24 -18.61 1.25
C LEU A 320 16.13 -20.12 1.00
N GLU A 321 16.40 -20.96 1.99
CA GLU A 321 16.30 -22.42 1.90
C GLU A 321 14.88 -22.91 1.57
N GLY A 322 13.85 -22.16 1.99
CA GLY A 322 12.45 -22.38 1.60
C GLY A 322 12.08 -21.87 0.21
N SER A 323 12.79 -20.87 -0.32
CA SER A 323 12.58 -20.39 -1.70
C SER A 323 12.88 -21.46 -2.75
N LEU A 324 13.74 -22.45 -2.43
CA LEU A 324 14.03 -23.59 -3.29
C LEU A 324 12.84 -24.51 -3.56
N MET A 325 11.77 -24.42 -2.75
CA MET A 325 10.51 -25.11 -3.06
C MET A 325 9.82 -24.55 -4.32
N PHE A 326 10.18 -23.34 -4.76
CA PHE A 326 9.66 -22.70 -5.97
C PHE A 326 10.55 -22.96 -7.21
N ALA A 327 11.28 -24.08 -7.23
CA ALA A 327 12.02 -24.53 -8.41
C ALA A 327 11.13 -24.56 -9.67
N GLY A 328 11.53 -23.81 -10.70
CA GLY A 328 10.85 -23.75 -11.99
C GLY A 328 11.07 -25.04 -12.78
N ALA A 329 10.01 -25.52 -13.43
CA ALA A 329 10.06 -26.76 -14.19
C ALA A 329 10.03 -26.51 -15.71
N SER A 330 10.83 -27.27 -16.46
CA SER A 330 10.82 -27.33 -17.93
C SER A 330 9.59 -28.08 -18.48
N THR A 331 8.39 -27.77 -17.98
CA THR A 331 7.16 -28.45 -18.39
C THR A 331 6.63 -27.89 -19.70
N LYS A 332 6.59 -28.72 -20.76
CA LYS A 332 5.59 -28.55 -21.84
C LYS A 332 4.20 -28.79 -21.23
N ARG A 333 3.60 -27.75 -20.64
CA ARG A 333 2.20 -27.79 -20.23
C ARG A 333 1.36 -27.77 -21.51
N LEU A 334 0.72 -28.90 -21.81
CA LEU A 334 -0.16 -29.08 -22.96
C LEU A 334 -1.45 -28.28 -22.73
N GLY A 335 -1.38 -26.98 -23.00
CA GLY A 335 -2.48 -26.03 -22.95
C GLY A 335 -2.16 -24.82 -23.81
N THR A 336 -3.16 -24.31 -24.54
CA THR A 336 -3.04 -23.19 -25.48
C THR A 336 -2.99 -21.84 -24.74
N SER A 337 -1.95 -21.62 -23.95
CA SER A 337 -1.70 -20.38 -23.20
C SER A 337 -0.58 -19.55 -23.83
N GLU A 338 -0.77 -18.23 -23.89
CA GLU A 338 0.14 -17.30 -24.59
C GLU A 338 1.42 -16.95 -23.80
N ARG A 339 1.62 -17.50 -22.59
CA ARG A 339 2.91 -17.43 -21.88
C ARG A 339 3.93 -18.42 -22.48
N GLN A 340 4.63 -17.96 -23.52
CA GLN A 340 5.70 -18.67 -24.21
C GLN A 340 7.02 -18.67 -23.39
N GLY A 341 7.08 -19.37 -22.25
CA GLY A 341 8.29 -19.44 -21.43
C GLY A 341 8.14 -20.31 -20.16
N GLY A 342 9.28 -20.61 -19.51
CA GLY A 342 9.33 -21.47 -18.32
C GLY A 342 8.48 -20.96 -17.15
N SER A 343 7.82 -21.89 -16.44
CA SER A 343 6.85 -21.62 -15.39
C SER A 343 7.43 -21.87 -13.99
N PHE A 344 7.35 -20.87 -13.11
CA PHE A 344 7.61 -21.03 -11.68
C PHE A 344 6.32 -21.36 -10.91
N PRO A 345 6.36 -22.22 -9.87
CA PRO A 345 5.20 -22.57 -9.06
C PRO A 345 4.44 -21.36 -8.52
N PHE A 346 3.12 -21.34 -8.75
CA PHE A 346 2.20 -20.35 -8.22
C PHE A 346 2.57 -18.86 -8.48
N GLN A 347 3.34 -18.59 -9.54
CA GLN A 347 3.62 -17.24 -10.03
C GLN A 347 2.74 -16.92 -11.26
N VAL A 348 2.04 -15.79 -11.23
CA VAL A 348 1.13 -15.33 -12.29
C VAL A 348 1.35 -13.85 -12.62
N ALA A 349 1.02 -13.45 -13.85
CA ALA A 349 1.15 -12.06 -14.28
C ALA A 349 0.39 -11.12 -13.34
N ARG A 350 1.08 -10.05 -12.93
CA ARG A 350 0.50 -8.99 -12.11
C ARG A 350 -0.66 -8.32 -12.84
N MET A 351 -1.74 -8.04 -12.11
CA MET A 351 -2.82 -7.19 -12.60
C MET A 351 -2.72 -5.78 -12.01
N ASN A 352 -3.07 -4.78 -12.83
CA ASN A 352 -3.11 -3.38 -12.42
C ASN A 352 -4.35 -3.10 -11.56
N THR A 353 -4.38 -3.69 -10.36
CA THR A 353 -5.41 -3.44 -9.35
C THR A 353 -5.35 -1.98 -8.86
N ALA A 354 -6.49 -1.46 -8.41
CA ALA A 354 -6.69 -0.03 -8.12
C ALA A 354 -5.79 0.57 -7.00
N SER A 355 -5.05 -0.27 -6.27
CA SER A 355 -4.15 0.12 -5.18
C SER A 355 -2.86 0.83 -5.64
N LEU A 356 -2.53 0.81 -6.94
CA LEU A 356 -1.22 1.19 -7.46
C LEU A 356 -1.32 2.18 -8.62
N ALA A 357 -0.33 3.06 -8.73
CA ALA A 357 -0.28 4.04 -9.81
C ALA A 357 -0.09 3.35 -11.17
N ALA A 358 -0.84 3.81 -12.17
CA ALA A 358 -0.75 3.28 -13.52
C ALA A 358 0.59 3.65 -14.18
N GLY A 359 1.55 2.73 -14.16
CA GLY A 359 2.88 2.92 -14.76
C GLY A 359 4.05 2.28 -13.99
N GLU A 360 3.81 1.68 -12.82
CA GLU A 360 4.87 1.02 -12.05
C GLU A 360 5.22 -0.38 -12.61
N ASP A 361 6.49 -0.58 -12.96
CA ASP A 361 7.05 -1.89 -13.32
C ASP A 361 7.02 -2.83 -12.09
N GLY A 362 6.06 -3.76 -12.05
CA GLY A 362 5.97 -4.82 -11.05
C GLY A 362 6.48 -6.17 -11.58
N ARG A 363 6.90 -7.07 -10.67
CA ARG A 363 7.09 -8.50 -11.03
C ARG A 363 5.78 -9.27 -10.92
N ASP A 364 5.79 -10.55 -11.30
CA ASP A 364 4.64 -11.45 -11.15
C ASP A 364 4.17 -11.52 -9.69
N GLU A 365 2.86 -11.73 -9.53
CA GLU A 365 2.23 -12.04 -8.25
C GLU A 365 2.55 -13.47 -7.83
N LEU A 366 2.73 -13.67 -6.53
CA LEU A 366 3.06 -14.94 -5.91
C LEU A 366 1.89 -15.40 -5.02
N TRP A 367 1.48 -16.65 -5.17
CA TRP A 367 0.38 -17.23 -4.39
C TRP A 367 0.91 -18.36 -3.49
N LEU A 368 0.87 -18.14 -2.17
CA LEU A 368 1.50 -19.01 -1.17
C LEU A 368 0.45 -19.99 -0.60
N PRO A 369 0.47 -21.29 -0.93
CA PRO A 369 -0.52 -22.25 -0.45
C PRO A 369 -0.39 -22.52 1.06
N PHE A 370 -1.51 -22.58 1.78
CA PHE A 370 -1.56 -23.12 3.13
C PHE A 370 -2.50 -24.32 3.23
N TRP A 371 -2.15 -25.25 4.11
CA TRP A 371 -2.81 -26.54 4.30
C TRP A 371 -2.78 -26.94 5.78
N ILE A 372 -3.85 -27.55 6.28
CA ILE A 372 -4.04 -27.85 7.71
C ILE A 372 -3.75 -29.30 8.10
N LYS A 373 -3.51 -30.18 7.12
CA LYS A 373 -3.18 -31.60 7.35
C LYS A 373 -1.66 -31.82 7.23
N PRO A 374 -1.01 -32.58 8.13
CA PRO A 374 0.41 -32.89 8.00
C PRO A 374 0.76 -33.43 6.60
N ALA A 375 1.64 -32.75 5.90
CA ALA A 375 2.16 -33.14 4.60
C ALA A 375 3.69 -33.26 4.66
N THR A 376 4.25 -34.35 4.16
CA THR A 376 5.70 -34.57 4.11
C THR A 376 6.38 -33.57 3.19
N GLN A 377 7.71 -33.38 3.33
CA GLN A 377 8.51 -32.60 2.37
C GLN A 377 8.26 -33.09 0.93
N ARG A 378 8.15 -34.41 0.69
CA ARG A 378 7.97 -34.97 -0.66
C ARG A 378 6.61 -34.66 -1.27
N GLU A 379 5.55 -34.71 -0.47
CA GLU A 379 4.21 -34.31 -0.91
C GLU A 379 4.16 -32.82 -1.20
N THR A 380 4.79 -32.02 -0.33
CA THR A 380 4.91 -30.56 -0.50
C THR A 380 5.73 -30.22 -1.76
N GLN A 381 6.86 -30.87 -2.00
CA GLN A 381 7.70 -30.65 -3.18
C GLN A 381 6.95 -30.98 -4.47
N ARG A 382 6.15 -32.06 -4.49
CA ARG A 382 5.24 -32.37 -5.61
C ARG A 382 4.15 -31.31 -5.80
N LEU A 383 3.58 -30.80 -4.71
CA LEU A 383 2.56 -29.76 -4.73
C LEU A 383 3.07 -28.49 -5.43
N PHE A 384 4.28 -28.03 -5.08
CA PHE A 384 4.91 -26.90 -5.75
C PHE A 384 5.33 -27.23 -7.18
N ALA A 385 5.98 -28.37 -7.42
CA ALA A 385 6.39 -28.77 -8.79
C ALA A 385 5.21 -28.89 -9.77
N GLU A 386 4.03 -29.35 -9.31
CA GLU A 386 2.79 -29.29 -10.10
C GLU A 386 2.28 -27.85 -10.27
N GLY A 387 2.31 -27.03 -9.21
CA GLY A 387 1.95 -25.61 -9.27
C GLY A 387 0.58 -25.36 -9.91
N ARG A 388 -0.38 -26.25 -9.65
CA ARG A 388 -1.64 -26.32 -10.42
C ARG A 388 -2.61 -25.21 -10.00
N ALA A 389 -2.96 -24.36 -10.96
CA ALA A 389 -4.10 -23.46 -10.90
C ALA A 389 -4.73 -23.36 -12.30
N ARG A 390 -5.98 -23.77 -12.46
CA ARG A 390 -6.71 -23.78 -13.73
C ARG A 390 -8.07 -23.09 -13.62
N VAL A 391 -8.48 -22.47 -14.72
CA VAL A 391 -9.81 -21.86 -14.91
C VAL A 391 -10.41 -22.52 -16.13
N GLY A 392 -11.49 -23.29 -15.94
CA GLY A 392 -12.00 -24.18 -16.99
C GLY A 392 -10.90 -25.08 -17.56
N GLU A 393 -10.70 -25.03 -18.88
CA GLU A 393 -9.67 -25.81 -19.56
C GLU A 393 -8.28 -25.15 -19.62
N ARG A 394 -8.13 -23.87 -19.25
CA ARG A 394 -6.85 -23.16 -19.32
C ARG A 394 -6.15 -23.05 -17.97
N GLU A 395 -4.86 -22.69 -18.01
CA GLU A 395 -4.11 -22.35 -16.80
C GLU A 395 -4.40 -20.91 -16.35
N ALA A 396 -4.19 -20.64 -15.06
CA ALA A 396 -4.20 -19.30 -14.53
C ALA A 396 -2.98 -18.53 -15.03
N VAL A 397 -3.21 -17.41 -15.71
CA VAL A 397 -2.13 -16.54 -16.26
C VAL A 397 -2.00 -15.26 -15.44
N THR A 398 -3.06 -14.86 -14.73
CA THR A 398 -3.15 -13.60 -13.97
C THR A 398 -3.70 -13.82 -12.56
N GLY A 399 -3.52 -12.84 -11.67
CA GLY A 399 -4.08 -12.89 -10.30
C GLY A 399 -5.58 -13.18 -10.24
N LEU A 400 -6.38 -12.62 -11.16
CA LEU A 400 -7.82 -12.89 -11.25
C LEU A 400 -8.10 -14.34 -11.66
N ASP A 401 -7.34 -14.88 -12.61
CA ASP A 401 -7.47 -16.28 -12.99
C ASP A 401 -7.14 -17.20 -11.81
N PHE A 402 -6.14 -16.84 -11.01
CA PHE A 402 -5.77 -17.60 -9.83
C PHE A 402 -6.87 -17.54 -8.77
N ALA A 403 -7.45 -16.36 -8.50
CA ALA A 403 -8.60 -16.21 -7.61
C ALA A 403 -9.81 -17.05 -8.07
N ARG A 404 -10.09 -17.09 -9.38
CA ARG A 404 -11.13 -17.95 -9.96
C ARG A 404 -10.80 -19.44 -9.81
N ALA A 405 -9.55 -19.85 -10.02
CA ALA A 405 -9.11 -21.23 -9.83
C ALA A 405 -9.27 -21.70 -8.36
N VAL A 406 -8.92 -20.85 -7.40
CA VAL A 406 -9.12 -21.09 -5.96
C VAL A 406 -10.61 -21.26 -5.63
N SER A 407 -11.45 -20.40 -6.22
CA SER A 407 -12.91 -20.36 -6.04
C SER A 407 -13.70 -21.44 -6.79
N THR A 408 -13.05 -22.28 -7.61
CA THR A 408 -13.73 -23.31 -8.43
C THR A 408 -13.09 -24.69 -8.31
N LEU A 409 -12.29 -24.90 -7.25
CA LEU A 409 -11.49 -26.11 -7.02
C LEU A 409 -10.52 -26.46 -8.18
N GLY A 410 -10.11 -25.46 -8.97
CA GLY A 410 -9.14 -25.57 -10.06
C GLY A 410 -7.67 -25.71 -9.61
N VAL A 411 -7.44 -25.80 -8.29
CA VAL A 411 -6.13 -25.95 -7.65
C VAL A 411 -5.90 -27.40 -7.16
N SER A 412 -4.68 -27.72 -6.75
CA SER A 412 -4.38 -29.05 -6.19
C SER A 412 -5.16 -29.36 -4.91
N ARG A 413 -5.66 -30.60 -4.80
CA ARG A 413 -6.40 -31.09 -3.62
C ARG A 413 -5.51 -31.09 -2.38
N GLY A 414 -6.09 -30.75 -1.23
CA GLY A 414 -5.40 -30.73 0.07
C GLY A 414 -4.87 -29.34 0.48
N ILE A 415 -4.85 -28.38 -0.44
CA ILE A 415 -4.68 -26.97 -0.11
C ILE A 415 -5.99 -26.44 0.51
N ASN A 416 -5.88 -25.63 1.56
CA ASN A 416 -7.00 -24.98 2.24
C ASN A 416 -7.21 -23.52 1.82
N GLY A 417 -6.15 -22.84 1.38
CA GLY A 417 -6.20 -21.47 0.90
C GLY A 417 -4.83 -21.00 0.40
N PHE A 418 -4.77 -19.74 -0.01
CA PHE A 418 -3.55 -19.08 -0.46
C PHE A 418 -3.42 -17.68 0.16
N VAL A 419 -2.18 -17.25 0.46
CA VAL A 419 -1.85 -15.83 0.66
C VAL A 419 -1.43 -15.26 -0.69
N ARG A 420 -2.08 -14.19 -1.16
CA ARG A 420 -1.68 -13.46 -2.37
C ARG A 420 -0.63 -12.42 -2.00
N VAL A 421 0.49 -12.40 -2.72
CA VAL A 421 1.61 -11.50 -2.50
C VAL A 421 1.97 -10.78 -3.80
N ALA A 422 1.93 -9.45 -3.80
CA ALA A 422 2.35 -8.61 -4.92
C ALA A 422 3.80 -8.13 -4.76
N MET A 423 4.51 -8.00 -5.88
CA MET A 423 5.90 -7.56 -5.93
C MET A 423 5.98 -6.15 -6.52
N THR A 424 5.99 -5.12 -5.66
CA THR A 424 6.03 -3.70 -6.05
C THR A 424 7.47 -3.19 -6.13
N ALA A 425 7.79 -2.37 -7.13
CA ALA A 425 9.07 -1.67 -7.20
C ALA A 425 9.08 -0.46 -6.26
N ARG A 426 10.24 -0.11 -5.70
CA ARG A 426 10.41 1.08 -4.84
C ARG A 426 11.23 2.16 -5.53
N ASN A 427 12.50 1.87 -5.77
CA ASN A 427 13.46 2.77 -6.42
C ASN A 427 14.08 2.04 -7.62
N GLY A 428 13.38 2.04 -8.76
CA GLY A 428 13.81 1.33 -9.96
C GLY A 428 13.84 -0.20 -9.79
N LYS A 429 15.02 -0.80 -9.62
CA LYS A 429 15.22 -2.27 -9.67
C LYS A 429 15.05 -3.02 -8.35
N ALA A 430 14.78 -2.35 -7.25
CA ALA A 430 14.57 -2.97 -5.94
C ALA A 430 13.07 -3.18 -5.66
N TYR A 431 12.68 -4.38 -5.24
CA TYR A 431 11.28 -4.79 -5.09
C TYR A 431 10.96 -5.17 -3.64
N TYR A 432 9.68 -5.08 -3.27
CA TYR A 432 9.18 -5.52 -1.98
C TYR A 432 7.88 -6.34 -2.11
N ALA A 433 7.75 -7.34 -1.24
CA ALA A 433 6.65 -8.29 -1.25
C ALA A 433 5.51 -7.85 -0.31
N THR A 434 4.40 -7.37 -0.85
CA THR A 434 3.22 -6.89 -0.11
C THR A 434 2.13 -7.96 -0.09
N ASN A 435 1.49 -8.19 1.06
CA ASN A 435 0.37 -9.11 1.16
C ASN A 435 -0.92 -8.43 0.69
N GLU A 436 -1.60 -9.02 -0.29
CA GLU A 436 -2.84 -8.51 -0.92
C GLU A 436 -4.11 -9.22 -0.40
N GLY A 437 -3.96 -10.04 0.64
CA GLY A 437 -5.02 -10.78 1.33
C GLY A 437 -4.96 -12.30 1.15
N ARG A 438 -5.81 -13.00 1.91
CA ARG A 438 -5.98 -14.46 1.85
C ARG A 438 -7.18 -14.83 1.00
N PHE A 439 -7.12 -16.00 0.39
CA PHE A 439 -8.18 -16.61 -0.41
C PHE A 439 -8.34 -18.08 -0.01
N ASP A 440 -9.46 -18.43 0.59
CA ASP A 440 -9.75 -19.81 0.98
C ASP A 440 -10.19 -20.65 -0.24
N VAL A 441 -9.78 -21.92 -0.28
CA VAL A 441 -10.20 -22.86 -1.33
C VAL A 441 -11.61 -23.36 -1.01
N GLN A 442 -12.57 -22.91 -1.81
CA GLN A 442 -13.98 -23.25 -1.72
C GLN A 442 -14.56 -23.42 -3.12
N ASP A 443 -15.63 -24.21 -3.28
CA ASP A 443 -16.36 -24.30 -4.55
C ASP A 443 -17.45 -23.22 -4.54
N ILE A 444 -17.31 -22.25 -5.45
CA ILE A 444 -18.23 -21.13 -5.66
C ILE A 444 -18.83 -21.32 -7.06
N PRO A 445 -20.01 -21.96 -7.19
CA PRO A 445 -20.65 -22.19 -8.48
C PRO A 445 -20.84 -20.90 -9.30
N GLU A 446 -21.10 -19.78 -8.62
CA GLU A 446 -21.39 -18.46 -9.19
C GLU A 446 -20.17 -17.88 -9.92
N VAL A 447 -18.95 -18.20 -9.50
CA VAL A 447 -17.71 -17.75 -10.19
C VAL A 447 -17.60 -18.36 -11.60
N ARG A 448 -18.26 -19.49 -11.87
CA ARG A 448 -18.29 -20.13 -13.19
C ARG A 448 -19.13 -19.35 -14.20
N LEU A 449 -19.99 -18.42 -13.75
CA LEU A 449 -20.72 -17.50 -14.63
C LEU A 449 -19.75 -16.62 -15.45
N LEU A 450 -18.57 -16.32 -14.90
CA LEU A 450 -17.50 -15.58 -15.59
C LEU A 450 -16.91 -16.35 -16.78
N ASP A 451 -17.10 -17.67 -16.86
CA ASP A 451 -16.60 -18.49 -17.97
C ASP A 451 -17.35 -18.16 -19.27
N GLU A 452 -18.61 -17.69 -19.19
CA GLU A 452 -19.41 -17.26 -20.36
C GLU A 452 -18.79 -16.06 -21.10
N VAL A 453 -18.04 -15.21 -20.40
CA VAL A 453 -17.42 -14.00 -20.95
C VAL A 453 -15.89 -14.07 -21.06
N ASP A 454 -15.26 -15.14 -20.54
CA ASP A 454 -13.80 -15.27 -20.42
C ASP A 454 -13.04 -15.10 -21.74
N SER A 455 -13.55 -15.67 -22.83
CA SER A 455 -12.92 -15.62 -24.15
C SER A 455 -13.01 -14.22 -24.80
N TRP A 456 -14.07 -13.46 -24.49
CA TRP A 456 -14.24 -12.08 -24.92
C TRP A 456 -13.37 -11.16 -24.06
N PHE A 457 -13.42 -11.32 -22.74
CA PHE A 457 -12.63 -10.56 -21.79
C PHE A 457 -11.12 -10.74 -22.01
N SER A 458 -10.65 -11.95 -22.34
CA SER A 458 -9.26 -12.22 -22.68
C SER A 458 -8.78 -11.52 -23.97
N ARG A 459 -9.69 -11.19 -24.89
CA ARG A 459 -9.37 -10.35 -26.08
C ARG A 459 -9.35 -8.86 -25.70
N LEU A 460 -10.35 -8.41 -24.94
CA LEU A 460 -10.40 -7.05 -24.39
C LEU A 460 -9.13 -6.70 -23.61
N ARG A 461 -8.71 -7.55 -22.66
CA ARG A 461 -7.56 -7.31 -21.79
C ARG A 461 -6.25 -7.13 -22.59
N ARG A 462 -6.05 -7.91 -23.65
CA ARG A 462 -4.88 -7.78 -24.53
C ARG A 462 -4.91 -6.49 -25.33
N ALA A 463 -6.06 -6.11 -25.88
CA ALA A 463 -6.22 -4.82 -26.55
C ALA A 463 -6.04 -3.64 -25.57
N ALA A 464 -6.43 -3.79 -24.30
CA ALA A 464 -6.30 -2.77 -23.27
C ALA A 464 -4.87 -2.60 -22.72
N GLN A 465 -3.93 -3.49 -23.10
CA GLN A 465 -2.49 -3.37 -22.82
C GLN A 465 -1.72 -2.62 -23.92
N ASP A 466 -2.36 -2.25 -25.04
CA ASP A 466 -1.74 -1.47 -26.11
C ASP A 466 -1.40 -0.04 -25.62
N LYS A 467 -0.24 0.49 -26.03
CA LYS A 467 0.22 1.84 -25.63
C LYS A 467 -0.71 2.98 -26.09
N HIS A 468 -1.51 2.75 -27.13
CA HIS A 468 -2.45 3.70 -27.71
C HIS A 468 -3.91 3.39 -27.36
N VAL A 469 -4.17 2.58 -26.32
CA VAL A 469 -5.53 2.33 -25.82
C VAL A 469 -6.22 3.64 -25.41
N PRO A 470 -7.47 3.90 -25.83
CA PRO A 470 -8.24 5.05 -25.34
C PRO A 470 -8.47 4.98 -23.83
N ALA A 471 -8.22 6.10 -23.13
CA ALA A 471 -8.33 6.16 -21.66
C ALA A 471 -9.73 5.78 -21.10
N ARG A 472 -10.81 5.88 -21.90
CA ARG A 472 -12.14 5.39 -21.50
C ARG A 472 -12.19 3.85 -21.47
N VAL A 473 -11.64 3.19 -22.50
CA VAL A 473 -11.55 1.71 -22.57
C VAL A 473 -10.63 1.18 -21.47
N ALA A 474 -9.45 1.78 -21.27
CA ALA A 474 -8.52 1.36 -20.23
C ALA A 474 -9.11 1.47 -18.81
N ARG A 475 -9.90 2.52 -18.52
CA ARG A 475 -10.60 2.66 -17.23
C ARG A 475 -11.72 1.64 -17.07
N ALA A 476 -12.57 1.46 -18.09
CA ALA A 476 -13.67 0.51 -18.04
C ALA A 476 -13.16 -0.94 -17.89
N THR A 477 -12.09 -1.33 -18.59
CA THR A 477 -11.47 -2.67 -18.43
C THR A 477 -10.97 -2.90 -17.01
N ARG A 478 -10.34 -1.90 -16.36
CA ARG A 478 -9.91 -2.01 -14.95
C ARG A 478 -11.09 -2.09 -13.97
N ALA A 479 -12.18 -1.37 -14.23
CA ALA A 479 -13.40 -1.47 -13.45
C ALA A 479 -14.00 -2.88 -13.53
N LEU A 480 -14.10 -3.44 -14.75
CA LEU A 480 -14.53 -4.82 -14.99
C LEU A 480 -13.60 -5.85 -14.31
N GLU A 481 -12.28 -5.65 -14.34
CA GLU A 481 -11.31 -6.50 -13.62
C GLU A 481 -11.55 -6.50 -12.10
N ASN A 482 -11.83 -5.34 -11.52
CA ASN A 482 -12.19 -5.22 -10.10
C ASN A 482 -13.54 -5.89 -9.80
N GLY A 483 -14.54 -5.73 -10.67
CA GLY A 483 -15.84 -6.41 -10.57
C GLY A 483 -15.69 -7.93 -10.60
N PHE A 484 -14.91 -8.49 -11.53
CA PHE A 484 -14.62 -9.93 -11.55
C PHE A 484 -13.86 -10.41 -10.30
N PHE A 485 -12.96 -9.59 -9.74
CA PHE A 485 -12.34 -9.89 -8.45
C PHE A 485 -13.35 -9.85 -7.29
N ALA A 486 -14.33 -8.94 -7.31
CA ALA A 486 -15.38 -8.86 -6.30
C ALA A 486 -16.23 -10.14 -6.26
N VAL A 487 -16.58 -10.72 -7.42
CA VAL A 487 -17.27 -12.04 -7.50
C VAL A 487 -16.47 -13.12 -6.75
N THR A 488 -15.14 -13.17 -6.94
CA THR A 488 -14.28 -14.19 -6.28
C THR A 488 -14.09 -13.99 -4.76
N ARG A 489 -14.50 -12.84 -4.21
CA ARG A 489 -14.32 -12.50 -2.78
C ARG A 489 -15.64 -12.43 -2.01
N ASN A 490 -16.63 -11.77 -2.61
CA ASN A 490 -17.87 -11.35 -1.97
C ASN A 490 -19.13 -11.92 -2.66
N PHE A 491 -18.97 -12.75 -3.71
CA PHE A 491 -20.07 -13.30 -4.51
C PHE A 491 -20.92 -12.26 -5.27
N ASP A 492 -20.48 -11.00 -5.27
CA ASP A 492 -21.18 -9.86 -5.87
C ASP A 492 -21.00 -9.84 -7.39
N ILE A 493 -22.05 -10.25 -8.12
CA ILE A 493 -22.10 -10.21 -9.58
C ILE A 493 -22.48 -8.83 -10.14
N SER A 494 -23.04 -7.93 -9.32
CA SER A 494 -23.62 -6.66 -9.76
C SER A 494 -22.54 -5.77 -10.37
N GLU A 495 -21.41 -5.59 -9.68
CA GLU A 495 -20.27 -4.81 -10.19
C GLU A 495 -19.62 -5.45 -11.44
N ALA A 496 -19.61 -6.79 -11.53
CA ALA A 496 -19.16 -7.47 -12.75
C ALA A 496 -20.08 -7.20 -13.95
N LEU A 497 -21.39 -7.28 -13.74
CA LEU A 497 -22.41 -7.07 -14.78
C LEU A 497 -22.48 -5.60 -15.22
N LEU A 498 -22.42 -4.66 -14.27
CA LEU A 498 -22.28 -3.22 -14.52
C LEU A 498 -21.01 -2.91 -15.32
N GLY A 499 -19.87 -3.48 -14.91
CA GLY A 499 -18.59 -3.34 -15.62
C GLY A 499 -18.63 -3.83 -17.07
N LEU A 500 -19.39 -4.89 -17.38
CA LEU A 500 -19.57 -5.34 -18.77
C LEU A 500 -20.31 -4.29 -19.60
N GLY A 501 -21.39 -3.70 -19.06
CA GLY A 501 -22.14 -2.62 -19.71
C GLY A 501 -21.31 -1.34 -19.92
N ASP A 502 -20.51 -0.96 -18.92
CA ASP A 502 -19.60 0.19 -19.00
C ASP A 502 -18.50 -0.01 -20.06
N VAL A 503 -17.95 -1.23 -20.19
CA VAL A 503 -16.98 -1.54 -21.25
C VAL A 503 -17.61 -1.49 -22.63
N GLU A 504 -18.81 -2.05 -22.83
CA GLU A 504 -19.48 -1.98 -24.14
C GLU A 504 -19.72 -0.54 -24.56
N ARG A 505 -20.18 0.31 -23.63
CA ARG A 505 -20.32 1.76 -23.86
C ARG A 505 -18.98 2.38 -24.27
N ALA A 506 -17.91 2.13 -23.51
CA ALA A 506 -16.59 2.67 -23.80
C ALA A 506 -16.01 2.19 -25.15
N LEU A 507 -16.34 0.98 -25.60
CA LEU A 507 -15.96 0.44 -26.92
C LEU A 507 -16.80 1.06 -28.05
N GLY A 508 -18.11 1.24 -27.85
CA GLY A 508 -18.99 1.90 -28.81
C GLY A 508 -18.60 3.37 -29.05
N GLU A 509 -18.27 4.09 -27.98
CA GLU A 509 -17.71 5.45 -28.04
C GLU A 509 -16.30 5.50 -28.67
N ALA A 510 -15.55 4.38 -28.62
CA ALA A 510 -14.20 4.23 -29.19
C ALA A 510 -14.20 3.34 -30.45
N LEU A 511 -15.23 3.45 -31.30
CA LEU A 511 -15.53 2.52 -32.39
C LEU A 511 -14.37 2.22 -33.34
N SER A 512 -13.55 3.23 -33.66
CA SER A 512 -12.38 3.08 -34.54
C SER A 512 -11.28 2.20 -33.92
N PHE A 513 -11.05 2.34 -32.60
CA PHE A 513 -10.17 1.47 -31.84
C PHE A 513 -10.74 0.07 -31.73
N ALA A 514 -12.02 -0.08 -31.37
CA ALA A 514 -12.67 -1.38 -31.22
C ALA A 514 -12.58 -2.21 -32.52
N LYS A 515 -12.89 -1.58 -33.67
CA LYS A 515 -12.75 -2.21 -35.00
C LYS A 515 -11.30 -2.55 -35.34
N LYS A 516 -10.35 -1.64 -35.11
CA LYS A 516 -8.91 -1.88 -35.38
C LYS A 516 -8.32 -3.00 -34.52
N ALA A 517 -8.76 -3.11 -33.27
CA ALA A 517 -8.33 -4.15 -32.32
C ALA A 517 -9.07 -5.49 -32.51
N GLY A 518 -10.01 -5.60 -33.46
CA GLY A 518 -10.79 -6.82 -33.69
C GLY A 518 -11.76 -7.18 -32.55
N LEU A 519 -12.12 -6.21 -31.70
CA LEU A 519 -13.05 -6.40 -30.60
C LEU A 519 -14.49 -6.33 -31.13
N GLN A 520 -15.31 -7.32 -30.80
CA GLN A 520 -16.74 -7.38 -31.12
C GLN A 520 -17.59 -6.98 -29.89
N PRO A 521 -18.85 -6.55 -30.08
CA PRO A 521 -19.83 -6.46 -28.99
C PRO A 521 -20.01 -7.80 -28.26
N ILE A 522 -20.57 -7.77 -27.05
CA ILE A 522 -20.89 -8.99 -26.28
C ILE A 522 -22.17 -9.60 -26.85
N THR A 523 -22.01 -10.59 -27.74
CA THR A 523 -23.09 -11.20 -28.51
C THR A 523 -23.89 -12.25 -27.76
N GLN A 524 -23.22 -12.98 -26.88
CA GLN A 524 -23.84 -13.99 -26.03
C GLN A 524 -24.69 -13.29 -24.97
N ARG A 525 -25.98 -13.62 -24.92
CA ARG A 525 -26.80 -13.23 -23.78
C ARG A 525 -26.40 -14.08 -22.58
N LEU A 526 -26.12 -13.41 -21.46
CA LEU A 526 -25.69 -14.03 -20.22
C LEU A 526 -26.79 -14.94 -19.66
N SER A 527 -26.42 -16.09 -19.10
CA SER A 527 -27.36 -17.10 -18.62
C SER A 527 -28.25 -16.62 -17.46
N GLU A 528 -29.27 -17.42 -17.13
CA GLU A 528 -30.19 -17.15 -16.03
C GLU A 528 -29.47 -17.07 -14.67
N GLY A 529 -28.30 -17.70 -14.52
CA GLY A 529 -27.50 -17.64 -13.29
C GLY A 529 -26.97 -16.23 -12.99
N TRP A 530 -26.64 -15.44 -14.01
CA TRP A 530 -26.33 -14.01 -13.84
C TRP A 530 -27.53 -13.20 -13.34
N SER A 531 -28.75 -13.63 -13.67
CA SER A 531 -29.98 -12.91 -13.32
C SER A 531 -30.41 -13.20 -11.88
N ALA A 532 -30.18 -14.41 -11.38
CA ALA A 532 -30.55 -14.81 -10.02
C ALA A 532 -29.73 -14.14 -8.89
N LEU A 533 -28.72 -13.34 -9.23
CA LEU A 533 -27.75 -12.74 -8.30
C LEU A 533 -27.67 -11.21 -8.41
N VAL A 534 -28.50 -10.58 -9.26
CA VAL A 534 -28.61 -9.13 -9.38
C VAL A 534 -29.23 -8.57 -8.10
N ASP A 535 -28.75 -7.42 -7.62
CA ASP A 535 -29.33 -6.78 -6.43
C ASP A 535 -30.76 -6.25 -6.67
N ASP A 536 -31.52 -6.11 -5.57
CA ASP A 536 -32.90 -5.66 -5.57
C ASP A 536 -33.05 -4.18 -5.13
N SER A 537 -32.12 -3.32 -5.58
CA SER A 537 -32.26 -1.86 -5.43
C SER A 537 -33.32 -1.28 -6.37
N VAL A 538 -33.83 -0.09 -6.04
CA VAL A 538 -34.78 0.64 -6.90
C VAL A 538 -34.14 0.95 -8.25
N GLU A 539 -32.87 1.33 -8.22
CA GLU A 539 -32.02 1.61 -9.37
C GLU A 539 -31.87 0.37 -10.27
N ALA A 540 -31.60 -0.80 -9.68
CA ALA A 540 -31.51 -2.07 -10.41
C ALA A 540 -32.86 -2.50 -11.00
N ARG A 541 -33.96 -2.44 -10.25
CA ARG A 541 -35.32 -2.77 -10.75
C ARG A 541 -35.73 -1.89 -11.93
N LEU A 542 -35.55 -0.58 -11.81
CA LEU A 542 -35.85 0.38 -12.88
C LEU A 542 -34.96 0.16 -14.11
N GLY A 543 -33.65 0.01 -13.90
CA GLY A 543 -32.68 -0.23 -14.97
C GLY A 543 -32.94 -1.56 -15.68
N VAL A 544 -33.21 -2.65 -14.97
CA VAL A 544 -33.61 -3.95 -15.53
C VAL A 544 -34.85 -3.83 -16.41
N CYS A 545 -35.87 -3.10 -15.96
CA CYS A 545 -37.10 -2.95 -16.72
C CYS A 545 -36.91 -2.15 -18.03
N LEU A 546 -35.95 -1.21 -18.07
CA LEU A 546 -35.52 -0.55 -19.29
C LEU A 546 -34.66 -1.48 -20.18
N GLY A 547 -33.65 -2.13 -19.58
CA GLY A 547 -32.65 -2.95 -20.26
C GLY A 547 -33.24 -4.18 -20.97
N GLN A 548 -34.32 -4.74 -20.44
CA GLN A 548 -35.01 -5.90 -21.01
C GLN A 548 -36.05 -5.57 -22.10
N ARG A 549 -36.17 -4.29 -22.52
CA ARG A 549 -36.95 -3.91 -23.72
C ARG A 549 -36.45 -4.65 -24.96
N LEU A 550 -37.37 -5.03 -25.84
CA LEU A 550 -37.03 -5.65 -27.11
C LEU A 550 -36.17 -4.68 -27.96
N ALA A 551 -35.10 -5.21 -28.56
CA ALA A 551 -34.15 -4.46 -29.38
C ALA A 551 -33.46 -3.24 -28.71
N PHE A 552 -33.50 -3.11 -27.38
CA PHE A 552 -32.93 -1.95 -26.67
C PHE A 552 -31.43 -1.72 -26.95
N ARG A 553 -30.63 -2.77 -27.13
CA ARG A 553 -29.17 -2.65 -27.38
C ARG A 553 -28.81 -1.84 -28.63
N ARG A 554 -29.64 -1.83 -29.69
CA ARG A 554 -29.40 -0.98 -30.88
C ARG A 554 -29.53 0.52 -30.56
N ARG A 555 -30.30 0.86 -29.52
CA ARG A 555 -30.46 2.23 -29.00
C ARG A 555 -29.29 2.64 -28.12
N LEU A 556 -28.68 1.68 -27.43
CA LEU A 556 -27.58 1.88 -26.47
C LEU A 556 -26.18 1.92 -27.10
N LEU A 557 -26.00 1.27 -28.26
CA LEU A 557 -24.69 1.00 -28.87
C LEU A 557 -24.80 1.00 -30.41
N PRO A 558 -23.76 1.46 -31.14
CA PRO A 558 -23.70 1.40 -32.60
C PRO A 558 -23.41 -0.03 -33.11
N ILE A 559 -24.40 -0.91 -32.99
CA ILE A 559 -24.35 -2.33 -33.42
C ILE A 559 -25.05 -2.47 -34.77
N ASP A 560 -24.52 -3.32 -35.66
CA ASP A 560 -25.11 -3.58 -36.97
C ASP A 560 -26.42 -4.37 -36.87
N PHE A 561 -27.43 -3.98 -37.66
CA PHE A 561 -28.79 -4.55 -37.57
C PHE A 561 -28.89 -5.98 -38.11
N GLU A 562 -28.25 -6.27 -39.24
CA GLU A 562 -28.27 -7.61 -39.87
C GLU A 562 -27.26 -8.56 -39.22
N THR A 563 -26.17 -8.00 -38.70
CA THR A 563 -25.09 -8.74 -38.05
C THR A 563 -24.80 -8.20 -36.64
N PRO A 564 -25.65 -8.49 -35.62
CA PRO A 564 -25.50 -7.94 -34.26
C PRO A 564 -24.19 -8.31 -33.51
N TRP A 565 -23.32 -9.11 -34.14
CA TRP A 565 -21.95 -9.40 -33.71
C TRP A 565 -20.89 -8.46 -34.30
N GLN A 566 -21.31 -7.43 -35.04
CA GLN A 566 -20.43 -6.42 -35.62
C GLN A 566 -20.82 -5.01 -35.14
N TRP A 567 -19.80 -4.16 -35.06
CA TRP A 567 -19.98 -2.73 -34.84
C TRP A 567 -20.48 -2.06 -36.13
N GLY A 568 -21.66 -1.44 -36.06
CA GLY A 568 -22.29 -0.68 -37.13
C GLY A 568 -21.60 0.65 -37.41
N ARG A 569 -22.37 1.72 -37.67
CA ARG A 569 -21.82 3.07 -37.84
C ARG A 569 -22.18 3.97 -36.65
N ALA A 570 -21.33 4.97 -36.38
CA ALA A 570 -21.55 5.90 -35.26
C ALA A 570 -22.61 6.97 -35.57
N ASP A 571 -22.92 7.19 -36.86
CA ASP A 571 -23.91 8.12 -37.39
C ASP A 571 -25.27 7.47 -37.70
N ASP A 572 -25.49 6.22 -37.25
CA ASP A 572 -26.76 5.53 -37.45
C ASP A 572 -27.87 6.13 -36.56
N ALA A 573 -28.99 6.50 -37.18
CA ALA A 573 -30.15 7.07 -36.50
C ALA A 573 -30.87 6.10 -35.54
N ASP A 574 -30.52 4.80 -35.57
CA ASP A 574 -30.99 3.82 -34.58
C ASP A 574 -30.24 3.91 -33.23
N PHE A 575 -29.04 4.48 -33.20
CA PHE A 575 -28.25 4.71 -31.98
C PHE A 575 -28.68 6.03 -31.32
N VAL A 576 -29.36 5.94 -30.18
CA VAL A 576 -30.09 7.08 -29.59
C VAL A 576 -29.50 7.56 -28.27
N PHE A 577 -28.92 6.67 -27.46
CA PHE A 577 -28.35 7.04 -26.17
C PHE A 577 -26.97 7.66 -26.35
N SER A 578 -26.80 8.91 -25.90
CA SER A 578 -25.53 9.65 -25.96
C SER A 578 -25.13 10.21 -24.59
N GLU A 579 -24.10 11.04 -24.51
CA GLU A 579 -23.62 11.73 -23.29
C GLU A 579 -24.61 12.83 -22.81
N ARG A 580 -25.89 12.48 -22.66
CA ARG A 580 -27.02 13.30 -22.16
C ARG A 580 -27.54 12.75 -20.83
N SER A 581 -28.45 13.47 -20.17
CA SER A 581 -29.18 12.94 -19.00
C SER A 581 -30.04 11.72 -19.37
N LEU A 582 -30.37 10.90 -18.36
CA LEU A 582 -31.25 9.74 -18.56
C LEU A 582 -32.61 10.16 -19.14
N ILE A 583 -33.20 11.22 -18.60
CA ILE A 583 -34.50 11.77 -19.07
C ILE A 583 -34.44 12.18 -20.55
N GLU A 584 -33.38 12.85 -21.00
CA GLU A 584 -33.21 13.25 -22.40
C GLU A 584 -33.01 12.04 -23.34
N ASN A 585 -32.25 11.03 -22.90
CA ASN A 585 -32.05 9.80 -23.66
C ASN A 585 -33.36 8.98 -23.74
N LEU A 586 -34.16 8.92 -22.67
CA LEU A 586 -35.50 8.30 -22.68
C LEU A 586 -36.47 9.06 -23.59
N HIS A 587 -36.44 10.40 -23.61
CA HIS A 587 -37.25 11.19 -24.53
C HIS A 587 -36.83 10.98 -25.99
N ALA A 588 -35.53 10.92 -26.29
CA ALA A 588 -35.05 10.63 -27.63
C ALA A 588 -35.40 9.20 -28.09
N LEU A 589 -35.40 8.22 -27.16
CA LEU A 589 -35.83 6.84 -27.42
C LEU A 589 -37.28 6.79 -27.90
N LEU A 590 -38.17 7.49 -27.19
CA LEU A 590 -39.58 7.63 -27.54
C LEU A 590 -39.77 8.23 -28.93
N GLN A 591 -39.11 9.35 -29.21
CA GLN A 591 -39.17 10.00 -30.52
C GLN A 591 -38.75 9.04 -31.66
N ARG A 592 -37.73 8.20 -31.43
CA ARG A 592 -37.31 7.19 -32.41
C ARG A 592 -38.32 6.04 -32.55
N ASP A 593 -38.88 5.57 -31.46
CA ASP A 593 -39.90 4.51 -31.46
C ASP A 593 -41.21 4.98 -32.13
N ASP A 594 -41.63 6.24 -31.94
CA ASP A 594 -42.76 6.88 -32.63
C ASP A 594 -42.51 6.99 -34.15
N ILE A 595 -41.31 7.41 -34.56
CA ILE A 595 -40.92 7.48 -35.98
C ILE A 595 -40.95 6.09 -36.63
N GLU A 596 -40.44 5.06 -35.95
CA GLU A 596 -40.48 3.67 -36.46
C GLU A 596 -41.90 3.11 -36.54
N ALA A 597 -42.78 3.42 -35.57
CA ALA A 597 -44.17 3.01 -35.60
C ALA A 597 -44.92 3.63 -36.80
N GLN A 598 -44.69 4.92 -37.07
CA GLN A 598 -45.24 5.61 -38.25
C GLN A 598 -44.71 5.04 -39.57
N GLN A 599 -43.43 4.65 -39.64
CA GLN A 599 -42.80 4.11 -40.86
C GLN A 599 -43.20 2.67 -41.20
N ARG A 600 -43.66 1.87 -40.23
CA ARG A 600 -43.89 0.42 -40.40
C ARG A 600 -45.36 0.01 -40.51
N GLU A 601 -46.31 0.94 -40.43
CA GLU A 601 -47.77 0.68 -40.35
C GLU A 601 -48.18 -0.33 -39.26
N MET A 602 -47.31 -0.57 -38.27
CA MET A 602 -47.55 -1.52 -37.19
C MET A 602 -48.08 -0.80 -35.94
N LYS A 603 -48.81 -1.54 -35.09
CA LYS A 603 -49.03 -1.12 -33.70
C LYS A 603 -47.67 -0.90 -33.02
N SER A 604 -47.65 0.00 -32.02
CA SER A 604 -46.48 0.30 -31.19
C SER A 604 -45.72 -0.97 -30.78
N PRO A 605 -44.37 -1.00 -30.86
CA PRO A 605 -43.57 -2.24 -30.76
C PRO A 605 -43.44 -2.83 -29.34
N ASP A 606 -44.46 -2.69 -28.48
CA ASP A 606 -44.38 -2.88 -27.02
C ASP A 606 -45.32 -3.97 -26.48
N ASP A 607 -45.27 -5.18 -27.04
CA ASP A 607 -46.13 -6.33 -26.62
C ASP A 607 -45.32 -7.59 -26.20
N SER A 608 -44.01 -7.46 -25.92
CA SER A 608 -43.22 -8.51 -25.27
C SER A 608 -42.52 -8.00 -24.00
N ILE A 609 -43.35 -7.59 -23.04
CA ILE A 609 -42.93 -7.22 -21.69
C ILE A 609 -42.21 -8.41 -21.05
N ARG A 610 -40.96 -8.20 -20.62
CA ARG A 610 -40.14 -9.25 -19.96
C ARG A 610 -39.97 -9.01 -18.47
N ALA A 611 -39.97 -7.75 -18.05
CA ALA A 611 -39.71 -7.32 -16.67
C ALA A 611 -40.78 -6.31 -16.21
N PHE A 612 -40.92 -6.18 -14.89
CA PHE A 612 -41.83 -5.27 -14.21
C PHE A 612 -41.08 -4.54 -13.09
N CYS A 613 -41.61 -3.40 -12.65
CA CYS A 613 -41.13 -2.66 -11.47
C CYS A 613 -42.34 -2.18 -10.65
N HIS A 614 -42.12 -1.81 -9.40
CA HIS A 614 -43.21 -1.39 -8.52
C HIS A 614 -43.63 0.06 -8.81
N LEU A 615 -44.91 0.37 -8.57
CA LEU A 615 -45.39 1.76 -8.67
C LEU A 615 -44.65 2.70 -7.69
N SER A 616 -44.14 2.18 -6.58
CA SER A 616 -43.27 2.90 -5.64
C SER A 616 -41.92 3.26 -6.23
N ASP A 617 -41.33 2.41 -7.07
CA ASP A 617 -40.04 2.67 -7.73
C ASP A 617 -40.18 3.83 -8.72
N ILE A 618 -41.26 3.79 -9.51
CA ILE A 618 -41.64 4.84 -10.46
C ILE A 618 -41.94 6.16 -9.72
N ALA A 619 -42.62 6.10 -8.57
CA ALA A 619 -42.88 7.30 -7.76
C ALA A 619 -41.58 7.93 -7.25
N ARG A 620 -40.64 7.13 -6.72
CA ARG A 620 -39.33 7.61 -6.28
C ARG A 620 -38.52 8.23 -7.42
N PHE A 621 -38.54 7.63 -8.61
CA PHE A 621 -37.88 8.18 -9.80
C PHE A 621 -38.45 9.56 -10.18
N ILE A 622 -39.78 9.74 -10.10
CA ILE A 622 -40.45 11.01 -10.41
C ILE A 622 -40.20 12.07 -9.32
N ASP A 623 -40.17 11.66 -8.05
CA ASP A 623 -39.91 12.55 -6.92
C ASP A 623 -38.41 12.96 -6.81
N GLY A 624 -37.51 12.27 -7.55
CA GLY A 624 -36.07 12.56 -7.61
C GLY A 624 -35.22 11.78 -6.58
N ASP A 625 -35.81 10.76 -5.95
CA ASP A 625 -35.21 9.94 -4.88
C ASP A 625 -34.50 8.67 -5.40
N VAL A 626 -33.88 8.77 -6.59
CA VAL A 626 -33.20 7.68 -7.33
C VAL A 626 -31.96 8.23 -8.05
N ASP A 627 -30.89 7.44 -8.16
CA ASP A 627 -29.72 7.80 -8.98
C ASP A 627 -29.91 7.47 -10.47
N ASP A 628 -30.22 8.50 -11.27
CA ASP A 628 -30.31 8.44 -12.75
C ASP A 628 -29.10 7.79 -13.42
N VAL A 629 -27.88 7.97 -12.89
CA VAL A 629 -26.65 7.41 -13.46
C VAL A 629 -26.59 5.91 -13.18
N ALA A 630 -26.99 5.49 -11.98
CA ALA A 630 -27.12 4.08 -11.65
C ALA A 630 -28.19 3.40 -12.52
N VAL A 631 -29.33 4.05 -12.77
CA VAL A 631 -30.38 3.52 -13.66
C VAL A 631 -29.91 3.39 -15.12
N ASP A 632 -29.17 4.36 -15.68
CA ASP A 632 -28.57 4.23 -17.03
C ASP A 632 -27.59 3.04 -17.09
N ARG A 633 -26.68 2.94 -16.12
CA ARG A 633 -25.71 1.82 -16.03
C ARG A 633 -26.43 0.47 -15.92
N TRP A 634 -27.41 0.35 -15.03
CA TRP A 634 -28.22 -0.86 -14.89
C TRP A 634 -29.00 -1.20 -16.15
N SER A 635 -29.53 -0.21 -16.89
CA SER A 635 -30.23 -0.47 -18.16
C SER A 635 -29.31 -1.05 -19.24
N ARG A 636 -28.05 -0.61 -19.29
CA ARG A 636 -27.02 -1.17 -20.19
C ARG A 636 -26.65 -2.58 -19.76
N ALA A 637 -26.33 -2.76 -18.48
CA ALA A 637 -25.92 -4.01 -17.88
C ALA A 637 -27.00 -5.11 -18.03
N ALA A 638 -28.25 -4.80 -17.66
CA ALA A 638 -29.37 -5.73 -17.78
C ALA A 638 -29.72 -6.10 -19.22
N SER A 639 -29.36 -5.28 -20.22
CA SER A 639 -29.57 -5.61 -21.64
C SER A 639 -28.73 -6.81 -22.12
N LEU A 640 -27.66 -7.15 -21.40
CA LEU A 640 -26.84 -8.34 -21.64
C LEU A 640 -27.54 -9.65 -21.22
N LEU A 641 -28.53 -9.60 -20.32
CA LEU A 641 -29.14 -10.80 -19.74
C LEU A 641 -30.10 -11.51 -20.71
N SER A 642 -30.14 -12.83 -20.66
CA SER A 642 -31.08 -13.68 -21.42
C SER A 642 -32.53 -13.57 -20.94
N LYS A 643 -32.71 -13.44 -19.62
CA LYS A 643 -33.96 -13.17 -18.92
C LYS A 643 -33.74 -12.05 -17.89
N PRO A 644 -34.80 -11.37 -17.41
CA PRO A 644 -34.66 -10.52 -16.24
C PRO A 644 -34.43 -11.32 -14.94
N PRO A 645 -33.84 -10.71 -13.90
CA PRO A 645 -33.96 -11.17 -12.52
C PRO A 645 -35.42 -11.31 -12.08
N CYS A 646 -35.65 -12.17 -11.09
CA CYS A 646 -36.88 -12.25 -10.33
C CYS A 646 -36.64 -11.56 -8.98
N PHE A 647 -37.42 -10.54 -8.67
CA PHE A 647 -37.33 -9.76 -7.43
C PHE A 647 -38.34 -10.28 -6.40
N ASP A 648 -37.98 -10.25 -5.11
CA ASP A 648 -38.68 -10.92 -4.01
C ASP A 648 -39.94 -10.15 -3.52
N ASP A 649 -40.80 -9.68 -4.43
CA ASP A 649 -42.08 -9.04 -4.06
C ASP A 649 -43.15 -9.01 -5.20
N GLN A 650 -43.13 -9.96 -6.16
CA GLN A 650 -44.11 -10.00 -7.27
C GLN A 650 -45.57 -10.33 -6.89
N ASP A 651 -45.94 -10.28 -5.62
CA ASP A 651 -47.33 -10.44 -5.14
C ASP A 651 -48.18 -9.15 -5.26
N ASP A 652 -47.64 -8.03 -5.77
CA ASP A 652 -48.43 -6.86 -6.18
C ASP A 652 -49.24 -7.16 -7.47
N PRO A 653 -50.58 -7.27 -7.42
CA PRO A 653 -51.41 -7.63 -8.58
C PRO A 653 -51.48 -6.56 -9.67
N LEU A 654 -50.76 -5.43 -9.51
CA LEU A 654 -50.72 -4.29 -10.42
C LEU A 654 -49.34 -4.01 -11.03
N GLY A 655 -48.43 -4.99 -11.06
CA GLY A 655 -47.10 -4.84 -11.68
C GLY A 655 -47.15 -4.17 -13.06
N ILE A 656 -46.50 -3.00 -13.20
CA ILE A 656 -46.60 -2.17 -14.40
C ILE A 656 -45.31 -2.31 -15.24
N PRO A 657 -45.41 -2.46 -16.57
CA PRO A 657 -44.25 -2.32 -17.44
C PRO A 657 -43.70 -0.88 -17.33
N ALA A 658 -42.41 -0.70 -17.02
CA ALA A 658 -41.82 0.64 -16.93
C ALA A 658 -41.93 1.43 -18.24
N THR A 659 -41.99 0.70 -19.36
CA THR A 659 -42.24 1.20 -20.72
C THR A 659 -43.55 1.98 -20.83
N PHE A 660 -44.54 1.65 -20.02
CA PHE A 660 -45.86 2.28 -20.00
C PHE A 660 -46.04 3.25 -18.82
N ALA A 661 -45.38 3.02 -17.68
CA ALA A 661 -45.61 3.77 -16.46
C ALA A 661 -44.93 5.16 -16.45
N VAL A 662 -43.61 5.19 -16.61
CA VAL A 662 -42.83 6.44 -16.61
C VAL A 662 -43.24 7.31 -17.80
N LEU A 663 -43.46 6.68 -18.95
CA LEU A 663 -43.66 7.37 -20.21
C LEU A 663 -45.07 7.97 -20.34
N ARG A 664 -46.12 7.34 -19.78
CA ARG A 664 -47.48 7.91 -19.77
C ARG A 664 -47.64 9.12 -18.84
N LEU A 665 -46.74 9.28 -17.87
CA LEU A 665 -46.69 10.47 -16.99
C LEU A 665 -45.96 11.65 -17.64
N VAL A 666 -45.10 11.40 -18.65
CA VAL A 666 -44.32 12.42 -19.36
C VAL A 666 -44.88 12.75 -20.76
N HIS A 667 -45.46 11.79 -21.49
CA HIS A 667 -46.20 12.02 -22.75
C HIS A 667 -47.58 12.69 -22.55
N GLY A 668 -47.74 13.45 -21.47
CA GLY A 668 -48.81 14.44 -21.28
C GLY A 668 -48.64 15.69 -22.16
N GLY A 669 -48.00 15.59 -23.34
CA GLY A 669 -47.79 16.68 -24.30
C GLY A 669 -49.06 17.26 -24.95
N SER A 670 -50.23 16.93 -24.40
CA SER A 670 -51.55 17.45 -24.77
C SER A 670 -52.43 17.66 -23.52
N LEU A 671 -51.83 18.15 -22.43
CA LEU A 671 -52.54 18.62 -21.24
C LEU A 671 -52.03 20.01 -20.84
N ASP A 672 -52.74 21.04 -21.32
CA ASP A 672 -52.49 22.45 -20.99
C ASP A 672 -52.71 22.80 -19.50
N ASP A 673 -53.15 21.84 -18.67
CA ASP A 673 -53.46 22.07 -17.26
C ASP A 673 -52.75 21.07 -16.32
N LYS A 674 -51.63 21.52 -15.73
CA LYS A 674 -50.90 20.84 -14.64
C LYS A 674 -51.77 20.59 -13.40
N THR A 675 -52.92 21.27 -13.28
CA THR A 675 -53.87 21.10 -12.17
C THR A 675 -54.65 19.79 -12.29
N GLN A 676 -54.90 19.29 -13.51
CA GLN A 676 -55.62 18.03 -13.72
C GLN A 676 -54.78 16.83 -13.30
N LEU A 677 -53.50 16.77 -13.71
CA LEU A 677 -52.58 15.70 -13.32
C LEU A 677 -52.38 15.64 -11.79
N LYS A 678 -52.30 16.80 -11.13
CA LYS A 678 -52.30 16.89 -9.65
C LYS A 678 -53.60 16.42 -9.01
N ARG A 679 -54.77 16.57 -9.66
CA ARG A 679 -56.03 15.98 -9.16
C ARG A 679 -56.00 14.46 -9.28
N ASP A 680 -55.61 13.93 -10.44
CA ASP A 680 -55.65 12.49 -10.70
C ASP A 680 -54.65 11.71 -9.83
N LEU A 681 -53.45 12.25 -9.61
CA LEU A 681 -52.47 11.67 -8.68
C LEU A 681 -52.95 11.71 -7.21
N ASN A 682 -53.65 12.78 -6.82
CA ASN A 682 -54.25 12.89 -5.48
C ASN A 682 -55.48 11.98 -5.33
N ASP A 683 -56.29 11.78 -6.37
CA ASP A 683 -57.43 10.86 -6.32
C ASP A 683 -56.95 9.40 -6.35
N ALA A 684 -55.85 9.08 -7.04
CA ALA A 684 -55.16 7.80 -6.94
C ALA A 684 -54.61 7.56 -5.51
N ARG A 685 -53.90 8.53 -4.91
CA ARG A 685 -53.49 8.48 -3.49
C ARG A 685 -54.70 8.34 -2.55
N ALA A 686 -55.82 8.98 -2.86
CA ALA A 686 -57.07 8.86 -2.09
C ALA A 686 -57.80 7.52 -2.31
N ARG A 687 -57.61 6.83 -3.44
CA ARG A 687 -58.12 5.47 -3.69
C ARG A 687 -57.27 4.43 -2.98
N LEU A 688 -55.94 4.60 -2.96
CA LEU A 688 -55.01 3.78 -2.16
C LEU A 688 -55.32 3.90 -0.65
N ARG A 689 -55.51 5.12 -0.12
CA ARG A 689 -55.97 5.30 1.27
C ARG A 689 -57.33 4.65 1.53
N ARG A 690 -58.31 4.82 0.63
CA ARG A 690 -59.63 4.16 0.73
C ARG A 690 -59.61 2.63 0.54
N GLY A 691 -58.51 2.06 0.04
CA GLY A 691 -58.28 0.61 0.00
C GLY A 691 -57.73 0.08 1.34
N LEU A 692 -56.83 0.84 1.97
CA LEU A 692 -56.28 0.54 3.30
C LEU A 692 -57.32 0.75 4.41
N ASP A 693 -58.21 1.74 4.30
CA ASP A 693 -59.31 1.98 5.25
C ASP A 693 -60.49 0.98 5.09
N ARG A 694 -60.32 -0.12 4.36
CA ARG A 694 -61.36 -1.15 4.12
C ARG A 694 -60.98 -2.55 4.60
N SER A 695 -59.97 -2.66 5.46
CA SER A 695 -59.59 -3.90 6.14
C SER A 695 -60.01 -3.98 7.62
N ASP A 696 -61.02 -3.22 8.03
CA ASP A 696 -61.72 -3.35 9.32
C ASP A 696 -63.24 -3.50 9.10
N ASP A 697 -63.66 -4.69 8.64
CA ASP A 697 -64.95 -5.28 9.01
C ASP A 697 -64.96 -6.79 8.68
N GLY A 698 -65.28 -7.61 9.67
CA GLY A 698 -65.10 -9.06 9.61
C GLY A 698 -66.17 -9.81 8.81
N GLY A 699 -65.77 -10.61 7.83
CA GLY A 699 -66.68 -11.52 7.12
C GLY A 699 -65.97 -12.36 6.04
N ALA A 700 -65.64 -13.61 6.36
CA ALA A 700 -65.03 -14.52 5.39
C ALA A 700 -66.00 -14.94 4.28
N PRO A 701 -65.50 -15.18 3.06
CA PRO A 701 -65.92 -16.38 2.35
C PRO A 701 -64.78 -17.22 1.77
N THR A 702 -65.02 -18.53 1.81
CA THR A 702 -64.23 -19.68 1.35
C THR A 702 -63.66 -19.56 -0.08
N PRO A 703 -62.42 -20.03 -0.36
CA PRO A 703 -61.90 -20.12 -1.71
C PRO A 703 -62.55 -21.28 -2.49
N CYS A 704 -63.13 -20.99 -3.65
CA CYS A 704 -63.75 -22.00 -4.52
C CYS A 704 -62.95 -22.21 -5.81
N CYS A 705 -61.88 -22.99 -5.74
CA CYS A 705 -61.07 -23.34 -6.91
C CYS A 705 -61.85 -24.26 -7.89
N ARG A 706 -61.91 -23.87 -9.17
CA ARG A 706 -62.21 -24.80 -10.28
C ARG A 706 -61.07 -24.78 -11.29
N ARG A 707 -60.58 -25.98 -11.65
CA ARG A 707 -59.56 -26.26 -12.68
C ARG A 707 -60.14 -26.07 -14.11
N PRO A 708 -59.29 -25.96 -15.15
CA PRO A 708 -58.68 -27.13 -15.83
C PRO A 708 -57.13 -27.13 -15.69
N SER A 709 -56.33 -28.20 -15.54
CA SER A 709 -56.16 -29.48 -16.30
C SER A 709 -55.82 -29.29 -17.79
N ALA A 710 -54.77 -29.83 -18.40
CA ALA A 710 -53.52 -30.54 -18.00
C ALA A 710 -52.55 -30.49 -19.24
N ALA A 711 -51.32 -30.99 -19.32
CA ALA A 711 -50.43 -31.86 -18.51
C ALA A 711 -48.93 -31.50 -18.87
N CYS A 712 -47.83 -32.22 -18.56
CA CYS A 712 -47.62 -33.54 -17.96
C CYS A 712 -46.23 -33.70 -17.28
N ALA A 713 -45.99 -34.93 -16.80
CA ALA A 713 -44.81 -35.58 -16.21
C ALA A 713 -43.47 -35.44 -16.98
N CYS A 714 -42.28 -35.49 -16.36
CA CYS A 714 -41.67 -36.50 -15.46
C CYS A 714 -40.55 -35.85 -14.58
N ALA A 715 -40.00 -36.38 -13.47
CA ALA A 715 -40.03 -37.72 -12.85
C ALA A 715 -39.94 -37.69 -11.29
N ARG A 716 -40.11 -38.87 -10.67
CA ARG A 716 -40.00 -39.24 -9.23
C ARG A 716 -38.53 -39.56 -8.84
N ARG A 717 -38.04 -39.81 -7.61
CA ARG A 717 -38.39 -39.86 -6.14
C ARG A 717 -37.00 -39.99 -5.41
N PHE A 718 -36.77 -39.86 -4.10
CA PHE A 718 -37.35 -40.56 -2.92
C PHE A 718 -36.86 -39.91 -1.60
N GLU A 719 -37.67 -40.05 -0.54
CA GLU A 719 -37.49 -39.68 0.88
C GLU A 719 -36.56 -40.67 1.66
N PRO A 720 -36.18 -40.52 2.98
CA PRO A 720 -37.10 -40.19 4.11
C PRO A 720 -36.60 -39.51 5.43
N ALA A 721 -37.51 -38.69 5.99
CA ALA A 721 -38.09 -38.72 7.36
C ALA A 721 -37.32 -38.55 8.72
N HIS A 722 -38.11 -38.06 9.69
CA HIS A 722 -38.00 -38.04 11.17
C HIS A 722 -37.08 -37.02 11.89
N ALA A 723 -37.34 -36.57 13.14
CA ALA A 723 -38.58 -36.15 13.86
C ALA A 723 -38.24 -35.70 15.33
N THR A 724 -39.13 -34.92 15.98
CA THR A 724 -39.22 -34.61 17.46
C THR A 724 -38.04 -33.82 18.10
N ASN A 725 -38.20 -32.64 18.73
CA ASN A 725 -38.98 -32.28 19.94
C ASN A 725 -39.00 -30.72 20.11
N HIS A 726 -40.11 -30.05 20.45
CA HIS A 726 -40.56 -29.68 21.83
C HIS A 726 -39.48 -28.94 22.67
N ARG A 727 -39.64 -27.71 23.23
CA ARG A 727 -40.79 -26.86 23.69
C ARG A 727 -40.45 -25.34 23.50
N CYS A 728 -41.40 -24.42 23.25
CA CYS A 728 -42.17 -23.59 24.22
C CYS A 728 -41.38 -23.06 25.44
N ALA A 729 -41.48 -21.80 25.91
CA ALA A 729 -42.24 -20.59 25.52
C ALA A 729 -41.49 -19.33 26.09
N ARG A 730 -41.41 -18.18 25.40
CA ARG A 730 -42.29 -16.99 25.42
C ARG A 730 -42.55 -16.30 26.80
N LEU A 731 -42.40 -14.97 26.78
CA LEU A 731 -43.08 -13.92 27.58
C LEU A 731 -42.50 -13.43 28.93
N SER A 732 -41.69 -12.36 28.84
CA SER A 732 -41.96 -10.99 29.32
C SER A 732 -42.43 -10.69 30.77
N SER A 733 -41.73 -9.72 31.37
CA SER A 733 -42.24 -8.46 31.96
C SER A 733 -42.16 -8.21 33.49
N HIS A 734 -41.70 -6.99 33.79
CA HIS A 734 -42.13 -6.05 34.86
C HIS A 734 -41.43 -5.95 36.23
N HIS A 735 -40.89 -4.73 36.41
CA HIS A 735 -41.00 -3.82 37.57
C HIS A 735 -40.08 -3.98 38.79
N ALA A 736 -39.79 -2.81 39.39
CA ALA A 736 -38.78 -2.57 40.41
C ALA A 736 -39.39 -2.37 41.81
N THR A 737 -38.60 -2.53 42.88
CA THR A 737 -38.37 -1.47 43.90
C THR A 737 -37.31 -1.79 44.97
N THR A 738 -36.55 -0.75 45.35
CA THR A 738 -35.93 -0.43 46.67
C THR A 738 -35.04 -1.40 47.48
N ALA A 739 -33.76 -1.01 47.57
CA ALA A 739 -33.02 -0.60 48.80
C ALA A 739 -32.32 -1.61 49.77
N THR A 740 -31.12 -1.18 50.23
CA THR A 740 -30.36 -1.56 51.46
C THR A 740 -29.85 -3.01 51.61
N THR A 741 -28.54 -3.30 51.57
CA THR A 741 -27.56 -2.94 52.63
C THR A 741 -26.08 -3.33 52.30
N ARG A 742 -25.15 -2.59 52.91
CA ARG A 742 -23.77 -2.93 53.38
C ARG A 742 -22.66 -3.48 52.44
N ARG A 743 -21.51 -2.79 52.51
CA ARG A 743 -20.14 -3.22 52.12
C ARG A 743 -19.58 -4.30 53.07
N PRO A 744 -18.52 -5.00 52.64
CA PRO A 744 -17.19 -4.88 53.25
C PRO A 744 -16.19 -4.23 52.26
N GLY A 745 -15.05 -3.67 52.67
CA GLY A 745 -14.38 -3.77 53.96
C GLY A 745 -12.87 -3.89 53.72
N SER A 746 -12.28 -2.81 53.22
CA SER A 746 -10.85 -2.51 53.07
C SER A 746 -9.88 -3.19 54.05
N ALA A 747 -8.76 -3.68 53.52
CA ALA A 747 -7.50 -3.80 54.25
C ALA A 747 -6.46 -2.86 53.60
N ALA A 748 -5.80 -2.04 54.39
CA ALA A 748 -4.84 -1.04 53.92
C ALA A 748 -3.40 -1.53 54.07
N PHE A 749 -2.53 -1.16 53.13
CA PHE A 749 -1.09 -1.07 53.39
C PHE A 749 -0.67 0.40 53.42
N THR A 750 0.16 0.75 54.40
CA THR A 750 0.43 2.12 54.83
C THR A 750 1.49 2.84 54.01
N ARG A 751 1.39 4.18 54.00
CA ARG A 751 2.33 5.10 53.35
C ARG A 751 3.77 4.94 53.84
N SER A 752 4.71 5.02 52.90
CA SER A 752 5.98 5.73 53.08
C SER A 752 6.02 6.91 52.11
N ALA A 753 5.39 8.03 52.49
CA ALA A 753 5.48 9.27 51.75
C ALA A 753 6.75 10.01 52.18
N ILE A 754 7.76 10.07 51.30
CA ILE A 754 8.89 10.98 51.47
C ILE A 754 8.35 12.40 51.39
N ALA A 755 8.52 13.16 52.47
CA ALA A 755 8.10 14.55 52.52
C ALA A 755 9.03 15.41 51.65
N ILE A 756 8.52 15.92 50.53
CA ILE A 756 9.14 17.04 49.82
C ILE A 756 8.62 18.34 50.47
N PRO A 757 9.45 19.37 50.72
CA PRO A 757 9.05 20.49 51.54
C PRO A 757 7.93 21.31 50.90
N ARG A 758 6.95 21.72 51.70
CA ARG A 758 6.08 22.85 51.36
C ARG A 758 6.90 24.13 51.35
N THR A 759 7.21 24.66 50.18
CA THR A 759 7.46 26.11 50.07
C THR A 759 6.16 26.83 50.40
N THR A 760 6.25 27.78 51.33
CA THR A 760 5.11 28.52 51.85
C THR A 760 4.62 29.51 50.80
N ASN A 761 3.37 29.36 50.37
CA ASN A 761 2.70 30.34 49.52
C ASN A 761 2.72 31.71 50.23
N ARG A 762 3.39 32.72 49.65
CA ARG A 762 3.49 34.06 50.24
C ARG A 762 2.10 34.70 50.26
N LYS A 763 1.62 35.09 51.44
CA LYS A 763 0.40 35.91 51.57
C LYS A 763 0.53 37.18 50.73
N GLY A 764 -0.22 37.28 49.63
CA GLY A 764 -0.33 38.51 48.85
C GLY A 764 -0.70 38.31 47.39
N ASP A 765 -0.22 37.24 46.76
CA ASP A 765 -0.39 37.06 45.32
C ASP A 765 -1.83 36.69 44.95
N ARG A 766 -2.45 37.44 44.04
CA ARG A 766 -3.73 37.08 43.44
C ARG A 766 -3.48 35.91 42.49
N MET A 767 -4.28 34.85 42.57
CA MET A 767 -4.16 33.76 41.59
C MET A 767 -4.31 34.33 40.17
N THR A 768 -3.35 34.03 39.31
CA THR A 768 -3.33 34.46 37.92
C THR A 768 -4.07 33.45 37.06
N ILE A 769 -4.60 33.87 35.90
CA ILE A 769 -5.26 32.95 34.95
C ILE A 769 -4.28 31.93 34.34
N PHE A 770 -2.96 32.10 34.56
CA PHE A 770 -1.89 31.22 34.10
C PHE A 770 -1.18 30.45 35.23
N ASP A 771 -1.72 30.45 36.45
CA ASP A 771 -1.26 29.52 37.49
C ASP A 771 -1.61 28.07 37.07
N LEU A 772 -0.63 27.15 37.18
CA LEU A 772 -0.79 25.80 36.65
C LEU A 772 -1.91 25.01 37.37
N PRO A 773 -2.91 24.46 36.64
CA PRO A 773 -3.95 23.60 37.20
C PRO A 773 -3.35 22.42 37.98
N LEU A 774 -3.91 22.09 39.15
CA LEU A 774 -3.40 21.02 40.04
C LEU A 774 -3.38 19.60 39.44
N SER A 775 -3.88 19.40 38.21
CA SER A 775 -3.77 18.13 37.50
C SER A 775 -2.33 17.87 37.02
N ALA A 776 -2.00 16.58 36.82
CA ALA A 776 -0.74 16.17 36.20
C ALA A 776 -0.65 16.53 34.71
N ARG A 777 -1.81 16.60 34.04
CA ARG A 777 -1.94 16.90 32.61
C ARG A 777 -3.08 17.86 32.35
N TYR A 778 -2.93 18.66 31.32
CA TYR A 778 -3.97 19.50 30.74
C TYR A 778 -4.31 18.93 29.35
N LEU A 779 -5.47 18.29 29.26
CA LEU A 779 -5.91 17.55 28.08
C LEU A 779 -7.05 18.29 27.40
N LEU A 780 -6.89 18.57 26.11
CA LEU A 780 -7.80 19.37 25.29
C LEU A 780 -8.25 18.55 24.09
N ALA A 781 -9.53 18.68 23.72
CA ALA A 781 -10.07 18.19 22.47
C ALA A 781 -10.86 19.31 21.80
N ALA A 782 -10.43 19.70 20.60
CA ALA A 782 -11.07 20.71 19.77
C ALA A 782 -11.75 20.03 18.57
N GLU A 783 -13.07 20.12 18.50
CA GLU A 783 -13.85 19.60 17.38
C GLU A 783 -13.69 20.53 16.17
N LEU A 784 -13.34 19.96 15.03
CA LEU A 784 -13.07 20.66 13.78
C LEU A 784 -14.06 20.23 12.68
N LYS A 785 -14.27 21.10 11.69
CA LYS A 785 -14.95 20.78 10.44
C LYS A 785 -14.27 21.47 9.27
N PRO A 786 -14.45 21.02 8.01
CA PRO A 786 -13.97 21.76 6.84
C PRO A 786 -14.59 23.16 6.78
N MET A 787 -13.76 24.16 6.48
CA MET A 787 -14.19 25.57 6.36
C MET A 787 -15.10 25.79 5.13
N GLN A 788 -14.95 24.97 4.09
CA GLN A 788 -15.78 25.00 2.89
C GLN A 788 -16.17 23.59 2.43
N GLY A 789 -17.48 23.31 2.36
CA GLY A 789 -18.01 22.00 1.99
C GLY A 789 -17.84 20.95 3.09
N GLN A 790 -17.78 19.68 2.70
CA GLN A 790 -17.59 18.54 3.62
C GLN A 790 -16.28 17.78 3.41
N LYS A 791 -15.55 18.10 2.33
CA LYS A 791 -14.36 17.36 1.91
C LYS A 791 -13.09 18.01 2.43
N PHE A 792 -12.14 17.18 2.82
CA PHE A 792 -10.77 17.58 3.13
C PHE A 792 -9.82 16.50 2.65
N GLN A 793 -8.60 16.88 2.26
CA GLN A 793 -7.52 15.93 2.04
C GLN A 793 -6.75 15.72 3.35
N PRO A 794 -6.33 14.50 3.74
CA PRO A 794 -5.34 14.26 4.80
C PRO A 794 -3.90 14.38 4.27
N THR A 795 -2.90 14.29 5.15
CA THR A 795 -1.51 14.08 4.71
C THR A 795 -1.41 12.72 4.03
N GLY A 796 -0.99 12.73 2.77
CA GLY A 796 -0.68 11.52 1.99
C GLY A 796 0.82 11.42 1.76
N PHE A 797 1.42 10.29 2.14
CA PHE A 797 2.80 9.97 1.77
C PHE A 797 2.82 9.28 0.40
N PRO A 798 3.80 9.53 -0.48
CA PRO A 798 3.83 8.96 -1.83
C PRO A 798 3.63 7.44 -1.87
N ASP A 799 4.22 6.71 -0.92
CA ASP A 799 4.26 5.24 -0.90
C ASP A 799 3.15 4.57 -0.07
N VAL A 800 2.44 5.35 0.76
CA VAL A 800 1.45 4.82 1.75
C VAL A 800 0.06 5.41 1.55
N GLY A 801 -0.04 6.53 0.83
CA GLY A 801 -1.27 7.31 0.75
C GLY A 801 -1.62 7.94 2.11
N ALA A 802 -2.92 8.08 2.35
CA ALA A 802 -3.45 8.65 3.59
C ALA A 802 -3.35 7.67 4.77
N GLY A 803 -2.96 8.15 5.95
CA GLY A 803 -2.78 7.34 7.17
C GLY A 803 -4.08 6.84 7.79
N VAL A 804 -4.78 5.92 7.12
CA VAL A 804 -6.00 5.27 7.59
C VAL A 804 -5.66 4.08 8.47
N PHE A 805 -6.30 3.97 9.63
CA PHE A 805 -6.15 2.86 10.58
C PHE A 805 -7.51 2.40 11.11
N LYS A 806 -7.55 1.22 11.77
CA LYS A 806 -8.76 0.68 12.38
C LYS A 806 -8.59 0.46 13.88
N THR A 807 -9.63 0.74 14.64
CA THR A 807 -9.70 0.39 16.07
C THR A 807 -9.97 -1.12 16.24
N PRO A 808 -9.78 -1.68 17.46
CA PRO A 808 -10.17 -3.06 17.75
C PRO A 808 -11.66 -3.39 17.56
N SER A 809 -12.53 -2.37 17.45
CA SER A 809 -13.95 -2.49 17.10
C SER A 809 -14.21 -2.30 15.59
N SER A 810 -13.17 -2.41 14.75
CA SER A 810 -13.21 -2.27 13.28
C SER A 810 -13.65 -0.91 12.74
N GLN A 811 -13.69 0.14 13.57
CA GLN A 811 -14.03 1.50 13.16
C GLN A 811 -12.86 2.13 12.38
N GLU A 812 -13.11 2.74 11.22
CA GLU A 812 -12.09 3.43 10.43
C GLU A 812 -11.81 4.84 10.96
N PHE A 813 -10.52 5.10 11.21
CA PHE A 813 -9.96 6.39 11.60
C PHE A 813 -8.91 6.84 10.58
N LEU A 814 -8.68 8.14 10.52
CA LEU A 814 -7.70 8.77 9.63
C LEU A 814 -6.81 9.72 10.44
N ALA A 815 -5.51 9.49 10.42
CA ALA A 815 -4.53 10.46 10.88
C ALA A 815 -4.49 11.64 9.89
N VAL A 816 -5.12 12.76 10.25
CA VAL A 816 -5.16 13.97 9.44
C VAL A 816 -3.84 14.74 9.57
N GLU A 817 -3.29 14.80 10.80
CA GLU A 817 -1.96 15.36 11.11
C GLU A 817 -1.24 14.60 12.23
N SER A 818 0.08 14.47 12.07
CA SER A 818 0.96 13.80 13.04
C SER A 818 1.39 14.69 14.20
N HIS A 819 1.90 14.05 15.25
CA HIS A 819 2.47 14.72 16.43
C HIS A 819 3.65 15.65 16.10
N GLN A 820 4.39 15.36 15.02
CA GLN A 820 5.50 16.15 14.53
C GLN A 820 4.99 17.36 13.73
N SER A 821 4.02 17.16 12.83
CA SER A 821 3.42 18.24 12.03
C SER A 821 2.76 19.30 12.91
N VAL A 822 1.95 18.89 13.88
CA VAL A 822 1.29 19.82 14.82
C VAL A 822 2.31 20.54 15.70
N ALA A 823 3.41 19.88 16.13
CA ALA A 823 4.48 20.55 16.87
C ALA A 823 5.11 21.70 16.07
N ASN A 824 5.45 21.48 14.80
CA ASN A 824 6.00 22.52 13.93
C ASN A 824 5.00 23.67 13.74
N ARG A 825 3.69 23.37 13.60
CA ARG A 825 2.65 24.41 13.47
C ARG A 825 2.40 25.21 14.75
N LEU A 826 2.61 24.60 15.92
CA LEU A 826 2.62 25.29 17.21
C LEU A 826 3.87 26.18 17.38
N GLU A 827 4.97 25.95 16.65
CA GLU A 827 6.06 26.93 16.53
C GLU A 827 5.69 28.10 15.62
N SER A 828 5.25 27.82 14.39
CA SER A 828 4.82 28.87 13.44
C SER A 828 3.73 29.78 14.01
N ALA A 829 2.94 29.31 14.98
CA ALA A 829 1.91 30.11 15.65
C ALA A 829 2.44 31.37 16.36
N ILE A 830 3.73 31.42 16.76
CA ILE A 830 4.37 32.55 17.45
C ILE A 830 5.46 33.25 16.63
N TRP A 831 5.67 32.84 15.38
CA TRP A 831 6.63 33.45 14.45
C TRP A 831 5.92 34.43 13.51
N ASP A 832 6.63 35.48 13.09
CA ASP A 832 6.19 36.45 12.09
C ASP A 832 7.18 36.47 10.91
N ASP A 833 6.76 35.89 9.78
CA ASP A 833 7.57 35.80 8.56
C ASP A 833 7.89 37.18 7.95
N ALA A 834 7.09 38.21 8.24
CA ALA A 834 7.31 39.55 7.70
C ALA A 834 8.43 40.30 8.43
N THR A 835 8.66 40.00 9.71
CA THR A 835 9.75 40.57 10.51
C THR A 835 10.93 39.62 10.72
N GLN A 836 10.77 38.33 10.36
CA GLN A 836 11.75 37.26 10.61
C GLN A 836 12.13 37.18 12.10
N ASP A 837 11.10 37.25 12.95
CA ASP A 837 11.20 37.32 14.40
C ASP A 837 9.93 36.75 15.06
N LEU A 838 9.91 36.71 16.40
CA LEU A 838 8.73 36.41 17.18
C LEU A 838 7.69 37.54 17.12
N ILE A 839 6.41 37.15 17.22
CA ILE A 839 5.30 38.09 17.33
C ILE A 839 5.47 39.03 18.54
N VAL A 840 4.93 40.25 18.45
CA VAL A 840 5.08 41.32 19.45
C VAL A 840 4.87 40.87 20.91
N SER A 841 3.85 40.04 21.18
CA SER A 841 3.56 39.54 22.53
C SER A 841 4.53 38.46 23.05
N ALA A 842 5.37 37.89 22.18
CA ALA A 842 6.34 36.86 22.46
C ALA A 842 7.80 37.35 22.34
N GLN A 843 8.02 38.63 22.01
CA GLN A 843 9.35 39.23 21.92
C GLN A 843 10.07 39.16 23.27
N GLY A 844 11.36 38.79 23.25
CA GLY A 844 12.19 38.59 24.44
C GLY A 844 12.21 37.16 25.00
N LEU A 845 11.49 36.19 24.40
CA LEU A 845 11.76 34.77 24.65
C LEU A 845 13.15 34.38 24.14
N SER A 846 13.80 33.42 24.81
CA SER A 846 15.04 32.81 24.30
C SER A 846 14.77 31.92 23.09
N TYR A 847 15.52 32.15 22.02
CA TYR A 847 15.69 31.28 20.87
C TYR A 847 17.02 31.61 20.17
N VAL A 848 17.51 30.73 19.29
CA VAL A 848 18.73 30.99 18.51
C VAL A 848 18.37 31.48 17.11
N LYS A 849 18.95 32.60 16.68
CA LYS A 849 18.87 33.14 15.31
C LYS A 849 20.22 32.94 14.61
N VAL A 850 20.19 32.33 13.43
CA VAL A 850 21.37 32.08 12.59
C VAL A 850 21.34 33.04 11.40
N VAL A 851 22.48 33.67 11.14
CA VAL A 851 22.68 34.60 10.02
C VAL A 851 23.82 34.13 9.11
N ASP A 852 23.83 34.59 7.86
CA ASP A 852 24.95 34.40 6.95
C ASP A 852 26.13 35.35 7.29
N GLU A 853 27.22 35.23 6.54
CA GLU A 853 28.42 36.07 6.69
C GLU A 853 28.17 37.59 6.48
N LYS A 854 27.02 37.96 5.92
CA LYS A 854 26.60 39.34 5.63
C LYS A 854 25.57 39.86 6.64
N GLY A 855 25.20 39.07 7.65
CA GLY A 855 24.16 39.41 8.63
C GLY A 855 22.73 39.24 8.09
N ALA A 856 22.55 38.55 6.96
CA ALA A 856 21.21 38.22 6.48
C ALA A 856 20.66 37.00 7.23
N PHE A 857 19.38 37.05 7.62
CA PHE A 857 18.71 35.95 8.30
C PHE A 857 18.72 34.66 7.46
N LEU A 858 19.18 33.56 8.07
CA LEU A 858 19.21 32.23 7.45
C LEU A 858 18.12 31.32 8.03
N THR A 859 18.11 31.12 9.35
CA THR A 859 17.08 30.32 10.06
C THR A 859 17.06 30.65 11.56
N ALA A 860 16.12 30.06 12.30
CA ALA A 860 16.02 30.18 13.76
C ALA A 860 15.64 28.83 14.39
N SER A 861 16.04 28.57 15.64
CA SER A 861 15.73 27.31 16.34
C SER A 861 14.24 27.03 16.51
N VAL A 862 13.38 28.06 16.42
CA VAL A 862 11.91 27.97 16.38
C VAL A 862 11.40 27.39 15.05
N LEU A 863 12.09 27.64 13.94
CA LEU A 863 11.74 27.12 12.61
C LEU A 863 12.28 25.71 12.36
N GLU A 864 13.36 25.36 13.04
CA GLU A 864 14.08 24.10 12.87
C GLU A 864 13.41 22.92 13.59
N ALA A 865 13.12 21.84 12.85
CA ALA A 865 12.44 20.66 13.39
C ALA A 865 13.23 19.93 14.51
N HIS A 866 14.55 20.07 14.52
CA HIS A 866 15.46 19.55 15.56
C HIS A 866 15.90 20.63 16.58
N ARG A 867 15.36 21.85 16.46
CA ARG A 867 15.70 23.02 17.29
C ARG A 867 17.22 23.24 17.37
N LEU A 868 17.80 23.11 18.56
CA LEU A 868 19.24 23.29 18.80
C LEU A 868 20.14 22.19 18.21
N ASN A 869 19.58 21.02 17.85
CA ASN A 869 20.29 19.94 17.13
C ASN A 869 19.99 19.98 15.62
N SER A 870 19.51 21.10 15.08
CA SER A 870 19.53 21.26 13.63
C SER A 870 20.97 21.47 13.15
N VAL A 871 21.33 20.86 12.02
CA VAL A 871 22.64 21.02 11.38
C VAL A 871 22.97 22.50 11.17
N TYR A 872 21.97 23.32 10.82
CA TYR A 872 22.12 24.76 10.63
C TYR A 872 22.39 25.54 11.93
N VAL A 873 21.98 25.01 13.08
CA VAL A 873 22.17 25.63 14.40
C VAL A 873 23.42 25.09 15.07
N GLU A 874 23.63 23.77 15.12
CA GLU A 874 24.76 23.15 15.82
C GLU A 874 26.12 23.48 15.17
N LYS A 875 26.17 23.54 13.82
CA LYS A 875 27.39 23.83 13.06
C LYS A 875 27.66 25.33 12.88
N SER A 876 26.71 26.19 13.25
CA SER A 876 26.90 27.64 13.25
C SER A 876 27.87 28.07 14.37
N THR A 877 28.45 29.27 14.24
CA THR A 877 29.49 29.75 15.15
C THR A 877 29.03 30.89 16.05
N LEU A 878 29.21 30.74 17.36
CA LEU A 878 28.97 31.77 18.37
C LEU A 878 30.29 32.06 19.09
N ASN A 879 30.73 33.33 19.05
CA ASN A 879 32.01 33.77 19.62
C ASN A 879 33.19 32.86 19.19
N GLU A 880 33.35 32.68 17.87
CA GLU A 880 34.39 31.88 17.20
C GLU A 880 34.39 30.35 17.49
N ASN A 881 33.47 29.86 18.33
CA ASN A 881 33.32 28.44 18.65
C ASN A 881 32.10 27.85 17.94
N SER A 882 32.12 26.54 17.63
CA SER A 882 30.90 25.84 17.20
C SER A 882 29.86 25.93 18.31
N PHE A 883 28.62 26.24 17.94
CA PHE A 883 27.51 26.31 18.88
C PHE A 883 27.25 24.97 19.60
N SER A 884 27.54 23.84 18.93
CA SER A 884 27.53 22.51 19.55
C SER A 884 28.51 22.37 20.73
N ASP A 885 29.73 22.92 20.60
CA ASP A 885 30.75 22.92 21.67
C ASP A 885 30.40 23.91 22.79
N VAL A 886 29.77 25.04 22.48
CA VAL A 886 29.21 25.97 23.48
C VAL A 886 28.18 25.25 24.35
N LEU A 887 27.19 24.57 23.73
CA LEU A 887 26.18 23.79 24.45
C LEU A 887 26.82 22.68 25.30
N LYS A 888 27.73 21.90 24.72
CA LYS A 888 28.45 20.81 25.41
C LYS A 888 29.21 21.29 26.64
N THR A 889 29.84 22.46 26.53
CA THR A 889 30.60 23.11 27.61
C THR A 889 29.67 23.61 28.71
N GLU A 890 28.58 24.32 28.37
CA GLU A 890 27.65 24.84 29.38
C GLU A 890 26.79 23.76 30.06
N ILE A 891 26.47 22.66 29.36
CA ILE A 891 25.84 21.47 29.96
C ILE A 891 26.83 20.78 30.93
N GLY A 892 28.13 20.99 30.76
CA GLY A 892 29.19 20.31 31.51
C GLY A 892 29.24 18.81 31.18
N PHE A 893 28.93 18.44 29.93
CA PHE A 893 28.81 17.03 29.56
C PHE A 893 30.18 16.32 29.50
N ASN A 894 30.27 15.14 30.12
CA ASN A 894 31.45 14.29 30.10
C ASN A 894 31.02 12.83 29.93
N ALA A 895 31.48 12.17 28.87
CA ALA A 895 31.05 10.80 28.53
C ALA A 895 31.28 9.76 29.63
N ASN A 896 32.24 10.00 30.54
CA ASN A 896 32.60 9.09 31.63
C ASN A 896 31.87 9.40 32.95
N ARG A 897 30.88 10.32 32.98
CA ARG A 897 30.17 10.72 34.20
C ARG A 897 28.67 10.96 33.93
N PRO A 898 27.78 10.72 34.91
CA PRO A 898 26.40 11.20 34.84
C PRO A 898 26.36 12.73 34.71
N PHE A 899 25.57 13.23 33.76
CA PHE A 899 25.35 14.68 33.58
C PHE A 899 24.20 15.19 34.48
N SER A 900 24.18 16.48 34.77
CA SER A 900 23.09 17.10 35.52
C SER A 900 21.90 17.42 34.61
N ARG A 901 20.75 16.75 34.84
CA ARG A 901 19.49 17.07 34.14
C ARG A 901 19.07 18.52 34.40
N ASP A 902 19.22 19.00 35.64
CA ASP A 902 18.86 20.37 36.00
C ASP A 902 19.73 21.41 35.26
N GLN A 903 21.00 21.08 34.99
CA GLN A 903 21.88 21.92 34.17
C GLN A 903 21.47 21.89 32.69
N LEU A 904 21.15 20.72 32.13
CA LEU A 904 20.61 20.61 30.77
C LEU A 904 19.35 21.47 30.61
N ILE A 905 18.40 21.37 31.55
CA ILE A 905 17.15 22.15 31.54
C ILE A 905 17.42 23.67 31.58
N LYS A 906 18.40 24.13 32.38
CA LYS A 906 18.81 25.54 32.41
C LYS A 906 19.44 26.00 31.11
N VAL A 907 20.36 25.24 30.52
CA VAL A 907 21.01 25.60 29.24
C VAL A 907 19.99 25.62 28.11
N LEU A 908 19.04 24.69 28.09
CA LEU A 908 17.92 24.73 27.14
C LEU A 908 17.04 25.97 27.36
N ALA A 909 16.63 26.28 28.59
CA ALA A 909 15.89 27.51 28.88
C ALA A 909 16.63 28.79 28.46
N LYS A 910 17.97 28.80 28.62
CA LYS A 910 18.84 29.93 28.28
C LYS A 910 18.87 30.24 26.79
N TYR A 911 19.01 29.21 25.94
CA TYR A 911 19.18 29.38 24.49
C TYR A 911 17.89 29.20 23.68
N ASP A 912 16.97 28.34 24.10
CA ASP A 912 15.68 28.12 23.46
C ASP A 912 14.67 27.49 24.44
N VAL A 913 13.91 28.34 25.14
CA VAL A 913 12.87 27.91 26.10
C VAL A 913 11.79 27.03 25.45
N GLY A 914 11.59 27.12 24.13
CA GLY A 914 10.70 26.25 23.38
C GLY A 914 11.12 24.78 23.38
N CYS A 915 12.41 24.46 23.58
CA CYS A 915 12.89 23.08 23.80
C CYS A 915 12.20 22.41 25.00
N LEU A 916 11.79 23.18 26.00
CA LEU A 916 11.08 22.66 27.18
C LEU A 916 9.61 22.33 26.90
N LEU A 917 9.02 22.88 25.84
CA LEU A 917 7.66 22.54 25.40
C LEU A 917 7.69 21.42 24.35
N HIS A 918 8.46 21.58 23.28
CA HIS A 918 8.41 20.70 22.11
C HIS A 918 9.47 19.59 22.10
N GLY A 919 10.24 19.49 23.18
CA GLY A 919 11.32 18.53 23.35
C GLY A 919 12.53 18.85 22.47
N VAL A 920 13.65 18.20 22.79
CA VAL A 920 14.90 18.26 22.01
C VAL A 920 15.72 17.01 22.26
N PHE A 921 16.49 16.58 21.27
CA PHE A 921 17.48 15.51 21.40
C PHE A 921 18.79 16.01 20.81
N LEU A 922 19.80 16.21 21.66
CA LEU A 922 21.13 16.69 21.30
C LEU A 922 22.04 15.51 20.94
N GLU A 923 21.65 14.72 19.93
CA GLU A 923 22.30 13.46 19.59
C GLU A 923 23.72 13.62 19.05
N SER A 924 24.01 14.75 18.37
CA SER A 924 25.36 15.10 17.89
C SER A 924 26.34 15.35 19.04
N ILE A 925 25.84 15.74 20.21
CA ILE A 925 26.64 15.91 21.43
C ILE A 925 26.72 14.58 22.20
N ALA A 926 25.56 13.96 22.50
CA ALA A 926 25.47 12.62 23.08
C ALA A 926 24.04 12.05 23.09
N GLY A 927 23.92 10.75 22.81
CA GLY A 927 22.66 9.97 22.82
C GLY A 927 21.84 9.96 24.13
N VAL A 928 22.35 10.56 25.22
CA VAL A 928 21.65 10.68 26.52
C VAL A 928 21.05 12.08 26.76
N LEU A 929 21.45 13.10 25.99
CA LEU A 929 21.05 14.49 26.18
C LEU A 929 19.71 14.76 25.48
N ARG A 930 18.61 14.41 26.14
CA ARG A 930 17.26 14.59 25.60
C ARG A 930 16.22 15.04 26.62
N VAL A 931 15.24 15.81 26.15
CA VAL A 931 14.05 16.23 26.89
C VAL A 931 12.81 15.84 26.07
N PRO A 932 11.86 15.05 26.62
CA PRO A 932 10.63 14.70 25.91
C PRO A 932 9.71 15.92 25.78
N ARG A 933 8.72 15.86 24.88
CA ARG A 933 7.76 16.96 24.70
C ARG A 933 6.88 17.10 25.93
N ALA A 934 6.79 18.30 26.50
CA ALA A 934 5.76 18.64 27.47
C ALA A 934 4.43 18.97 26.76
N LEU A 935 4.48 19.66 25.60
CA LEU A 935 3.33 19.95 24.74
C LEU A 935 3.33 19.05 23.51
N SER A 936 2.22 18.37 23.28
CA SER A 936 1.99 17.53 22.11
C SER A 936 0.55 17.67 21.62
N GLY A 937 0.32 17.53 20.31
CA GLY A 937 -1.02 17.42 19.76
C GLY A 937 -1.03 16.72 18.40
N PHE A 938 -2.20 16.30 17.94
CA PHE A 938 -2.42 15.59 16.68
C PHE A 938 -3.85 15.83 16.20
N VAL A 939 -4.15 15.52 14.93
CA VAL A 939 -5.51 15.65 14.38
C VAL A 939 -5.94 14.33 13.77
N GLU A 940 -7.10 13.84 14.19
CA GLU A 940 -7.71 12.59 13.70
C GLU A 940 -9.14 12.85 13.19
N ALA A 941 -9.59 11.99 12.29
CA ALA A 941 -10.95 11.98 11.79
C ALA A 941 -11.57 10.58 11.90
N GLU A 942 -12.85 10.53 12.29
CA GLU A 942 -13.61 9.32 12.62
C GLU A 942 -14.61 8.98 11.50
N ASN A 943 -14.84 7.69 11.25
CA ASN A 943 -15.79 7.17 10.26
C ASN A 943 -15.60 7.78 8.88
N VAL A 944 -14.36 7.72 8.38
CA VAL A 944 -13.98 8.37 7.13
C VAL A 944 -14.46 7.61 5.88
N GLN A 945 -14.82 8.37 4.84
CA GLN A 945 -15.10 7.85 3.51
C GLN A 945 -14.21 8.53 2.47
N ARG A 946 -13.77 7.77 1.47
CA ARG A 946 -12.89 8.24 0.39
C ARG A 946 -13.73 8.81 -0.75
N VAL A 947 -13.42 10.03 -1.18
CA VAL A 947 -14.08 10.69 -2.31
C VAL A 947 -13.05 10.92 -3.41
N GLN A 948 -13.20 10.24 -4.55
CA GLN A 948 -12.33 10.46 -5.70
C GLN A 948 -12.69 11.75 -6.42
N THR A 949 -11.69 12.57 -6.71
CA THR A 949 -11.80 13.81 -7.46
C THR A 949 -10.77 13.90 -8.56
N GLY A 950 -11.00 14.79 -9.53
CA GLY A 950 -10.06 15.07 -10.61
C GLY A 950 -9.55 16.50 -10.53
N GLY A 951 -8.29 16.69 -10.95
CA GLY A 951 -7.70 18.00 -11.23
C GLY A 951 -7.04 18.00 -12.61
N VAL A 952 -6.76 19.19 -13.14
CA VAL A 952 -5.96 19.36 -14.36
C VAL A 952 -4.88 20.40 -14.09
N LYS A 953 -3.61 19.99 -14.20
CA LYS A 953 -2.49 20.93 -14.30
C LYS A 953 -2.54 21.52 -15.71
N ASN A 954 -2.74 22.83 -15.82
CA ASN A 954 -2.71 23.52 -17.11
C ASN A 954 -1.33 24.14 -17.36
N ASP A 955 -0.70 23.79 -18.47
CA ASP A 955 0.52 24.43 -18.95
C ASP A 955 0.14 25.65 -19.79
N ARG A 956 0.54 26.84 -19.33
CA ARG A 956 0.23 28.12 -19.97
C ARG A 956 1.25 28.52 -21.04
N VAL A 957 2.42 27.88 -21.08
CA VAL A 957 3.53 28.24 -21.96
C VAL A 957 3.55 27.32 -23.17
N GLN A 958 3.35 26.01 -22.97
CA GLN A 958 3.43 25.02 -24.03
C GLN A 958 2.32 23.97 -23.87
N ALA A 959 1.12 24.30 -24.35
CA ALA A 959 -0.07 23.45 -24.22
C ALA A 959 -0.01 22.15 -25.04
N THR A 960 0.81 22.12 -26.10
CA THR A 960 0.99 20.98 -27.01
C THR A 960 2.24 20.18 -26.64
N LYS A 961 2.11 18.85 -26.62
CA LYS A 961 3.23 17.92 -26.34
C LYS A 961 4.09 17.74 -27.57
N ASP A 962 5.41 17.63 -27.39
CA ASP A 962 6.36 17.27 -28.44
C ASP A 962 7.14 16.03 -27.98
N GLU A 963 6.71 14.87 -28.48
CA GLU A 963 7.24 13.57 -28.06
C GLU A 963 8.61 13.27 -28.68
N GLU A 964 8.94 13.85 -29.84
CA GLU A 964 10.26 13.69 -30.48
C GLU A 964 11.35 14.50 -29.76
N ALA A 965 10.98 15.65 -29.19
CA ALA A 965 11.87 16.47 -28.35
C ALA A 965 11.99 15.97 -26.88
N GLY A 966 11.28 14.90 -26.49
CA GLY A 966 11.24 14.40 -25.11
C GLY A 966 10.42 15.27 -24.13
N GLN A 967 9.63 16.20 -24.65
CA GLN A 967 8.81 17.15 -23.87
C GLN A 967 7.40 16.57 -23.68
N THR A 968 7.30 15.68 -22.70
CA THR A 968 6.11 14.85 -22.46
C THR A 968 5.43 15.20 -21.15
N ALA A 969 4.24 14.64 -20.93
CA ALA A 969 3.53 14.80 -19.66
C ALA A 969 4.30 14.23 -18.45
N SER A 970 5.16 13.21 -18.64
CA SER A 970 6.00 12.66 -17.56
C SER A 970 7.18 13.56 -17.20
N THR A 971 7.65 14.40 -18.12
CA THR A 971 8.62 15.47 -17.86
C THR A 971 7.95 16.81 -17.48
N GLY A 972 6.61 16.81 -17.34
CA GLY A 972 5.84 17.91 -16.75
C GLY A 972 5.23 18.92 -17.73
N PHE A 973 5.39 18.72 -19.04
CA PHE A 973 4.92 19.64 -20.10
C PHE A 973 3.48 19.34 -20.55
N GLY A 974 2.75 20.41 -20.92
CA GLY A 974 1.38 20.33 -21.43
C GLY A 974 0.32 20.11 -20.33
N ASN A 975 -0.95 20.07 -20.73
CA ASN A 975 -2.06 19.89 -19.79
C ASN A 975 -2.11 18.43 -19.28
N VAL A 976 -2.05 18.24 -17.97
CA VAL A 976 -2.03 16.92 -17.30
C VAL A 976 -3.22 16.77 -16.36
N PRO A 977 -4.26 16.00 -16.74
CA PRO A 977 -5.29 15.53 -15.81
C PRO A 977 -4.71 14.55 -14.80
N PHE A 978 -5.06 14.71 -13.54
CA PHE A 978 -4.68 13.81 -12.44
C PHE A 978 -5.90 13.49 -11.55
N HIS A 979 -5.86 12.34 -10.90
CA HIS A 979 -6.84 11.96 -9.88
C HIS A 979 -6.31 12.29 -8.49
N ARG A 980 -7.21 12.61 -7.56
CA ARG A 980 -6.92 12.98 -6.18
C ARG A 980 -7.97 12.36 -5.28
N THR A 981 -7.55 11.66 -4.23
CA THR A 981 -8.46 11.19 -3.19
C THR A 981 -8.61 12.25 -2.11
N ASP A 982 -9.79 12.85 -2.03
CA ASP A 982 -10.28 13.62 -0.89
C ASP A 982 -10.97 12.67 0.10
N PHE A 983 -11.29 13.15 1.30
CA PHE A 983 -12.02 12.42 2.33
C PHE A 983 -13.17 13.24 2.89
N VAL A 984 -14.23 12.57 3.33
CA VAL A 984 -15.25 13.11 4.25
C VAL A 984 -15.18 12.30 5.55
N ALA A 985 -15.65 12.88 6.66
CA ALA A 985 -15.63 12.24 7.97
C ALA A 985 -16.88 12.63 8.76
N GLU A 986 -17.34 11.76 9.66
CA GLU A 986 -18.41 12.09 10.60
C GLU A 986 -17.93 13.12 11.63
N LYS A 987 -16.68 12.98 12.08
CA LYS A 987 -16.07 13.86 13.07
C LYS A 987 -14.58 14.08 12.78
N ILE A 988 -14.08 15.29 13.05
CA ILE A 988 -12.66 15.62 13.04
C ILE A 988 -12.31 16.26 14.38
N VAL A 989 -11.22 15.83 15.02
CA VAL A 989 -10.82 16.32 16.35
C VAL A 989 -9.32 16.57 16.39
N ALA A 990 -8.93 17.76 16.84
CA ALA A 990 -7.57 18.08 17.25
C ALA A 990 -7.42 17.82 18.75
N TYR A 991 -6.53 16.92 19.12
CA TYR A 991 -6.21 16.59 20.50
C TYR A 991 -4.91 17.27 20.93
N PHE A 992 -4.86 17.79 22.15
CA PHE A 992 -3.64 18.31 22.77
C PHE A 992 -3.45 17.76 24.18
N ASN A 993 -2.20 17.51 24.53
CA ASN A 993 -1.75 17.11 25.84
C ASN A 993 -0.56 17.99 26.25
N LEU A 994 -0.74 18.70 27.36
CA LEU A 994 0.32 19.44 28.06
C LEU A 994 0.59 18.76 29.41
N ASP A 995 1.81 18.25 29.59
CA ASP A 995 2.25 17.55 30.80
C ASP A 995 2.74 18.56 31.86
N LEU A 996 1.85 18.89 32.79
CA LEU A 996 2.09 19.91 33.83
C LEU A 996 3.06 19.42 34.90
N ASP A 997 3.11 18.10 35.15
CA ASP A 997 4.09 17.52 36.07
C ASP A 997 5.50 17.52 35.48
N GLN A 998 5.64 17.41 34.15
CA GLN A 998 6.92 17.67 33.49
C GLN A 998 7.34 19.15 33.59
N VAL A 999 6.41 20.10 33.42
CA VAL A 999 6.70 21.54 33.56
C VAL A 999 7.19 21.87 34.99
N ARG A 1000 6.46 21.41 36.02
CA ARG A 1000 6.92 21.49 37.43
C ARG A 1000 8.25 20.77 37.66
N GLY A 1001 8.44 19.65 36.97
CA GLY A 1001 9.64 18.84 37.00
C GLY A 1001 10.90 19.54 36.49
N TYR A 1002 10.79 20.69 35.82
CA TYR A 1002 11.91 21.54 35.43
C TYR A 1002 12.47 22.38 36.58
N ARG A 1003 11.67 22.68 37.60
CA ARG A 1003 12.09 23.43 38.82
C ARG A 1003 12.77 24.77 38.55
N LEU A 1004 12.34 25.46 37.49
CA LEU A 1004 12.86 26.78 37.11
C LEU A 1004 12.14 27.95 37.81
N GLY A 1005 11.11 27.66 38.62
CA GLY A 1005 10.37 28.64 39.42
C GLY A 1005 9.00 29.01 38.82
N ASP A 1006 8.10 29.48 39.68
CA ASP A 1006 6.67 29.68 39.39
C ASP A 1006 6.42 30.57 38.15
N ASP A 1007 7.24 31.61 37.93
CA ASP A 1007 7.10 32.50 36.77
C ASP A 1007 7.49 31.83 35.44
N VAL A 1008 8.46 30.89 35.45
CA VAL A 1008 8.78 30.07 34.27
C VAL A 1008 7.69 29.04 34.01
N GLU A 1009 7.10 28.45 35.06
CA GLU A 1009 5.95 27.55 34.91
C GLU A 1009 4.76 28.30 34.27
N ARG A 1010 4.39 29.46 34.83
CA ARG A 1010 3.36 30.38 34.30
C ARG A 1010 3.64 30.76 32.85
N LEU A 1011 4.89 31.11 32.52
CA LEU A 1011 5.31 31.43 31.14
C LEU A 1011 5.09 30.24 30.20
N LEU A 1012 5.56 29.04 30.55
CA LEU A 1012 5.43 27.84 29.73
C LEU A 1012 3.95 27.45 29.51
N PHE A 1013 3.10 27.65 30.53
CA PHE A 1013 1.66 27.43 30.42
C PHE A 1013 0.98 28.48 29.53
N ALA A 1014 1.24 29.78 29.75
CA ALA A 1014 0.71 30.87 28.93
C ALA A 1014 1.13 30.74 27.46
N LEU A 1015 2.40 30.41 27.20
CA LEU A 1015 2.94 30.19 25.86
C LEU A 1015 2.28 28.97 25.19
N SER A 1016 2.05 27.88 25.93
CA SER A 1016 1.31 26.71 25.42
C SER A 1016 -0.13 27.06 25.05
N VAL A 1017 -0.84 27.81 25.90
CA VAL A 1017 -2.20 28.28 25.63
C VAL A 1017 -2.23 29.16 24.38
N LEU A 1018 -1.29 30.12 24.25
CA LEU A 1018 -1.21 30.98 23.08
C LEU A 1018 -0.98 30.19 21.79
N LYS A 1019 -0.01 29.27 21.80
CA LYS A 1019 0.31 28.42 20.64
C LYS A 1019 -0.92 27.62 20.20
N ILE A 1020 -1.63 26.99 21.14
CA ILE A 1020 -2.86 26.22 20.85
C ILE A 1020 -3.97 27.13 20.31
N GLN A 1021 -4.24 28.27 20.95
CA GLN A 1021 -5.29 29.20 20.51
C GLN A 1021 -5.01 29.76 19.11
N ARG A 1022 -3.77 30.19 18.83
CA ARG A 1022 -3.39 30.69 17.51
C ARG A 1022 -3.34 29.59 16.45
N PHE A 1023 -2.97 28.36 16.81
CA PHE A 1023 -3.10 27.20 15.93
C PHE A 1023 -4.57 26.91 15.57
N LEU A 1024 -5.48 26.90 16.54
CA LEU A 1024 -6.91 26.67 16.28
C LEU A 1024 -7.59 27.83 15.53
N ALA A 1025 -7.08 29.06 15.66
CA ALA A 1025 -7.62 30.23 14.98
C ALA A 1025 -7.03 30.49 13.58
N ARG A 1026 -5.80 30.04 13.28
CA ARG A 1026 -5.07 30.36 12.04
C ARG A 1026 -4.29 29.21 11.41
N GLY A 1027 -3.87 28.22 12.20
CA GLY A 1027 -3.01 27.10 11.78
C GLY A 1027 -3.75 25.91 11.15
N LEU A 1028 -5.08 25.97 11.04
CA LEU A 1028 -5.94 24.89 10.53
C LEU A 1028 -6.02 24.79 9.00
N ARG A 1029 -5.36 25.71 8.26
CA ARG A 1029 -5.07 25.55 6.83
C ARG A 1029 -3.86 24.64 6.65
N LEU A 1030 -4.07 23.35 6.89
CA LEU A 1030 -3.01 22.34 6.94
C LEU A 1030 -2.37 22.07 5.57
N ARG A 1031 -3.10 22.29 4.48
CA ARG A 1031 -2.68 22.20 3.06
C ARG A 1031 -3.76 22.78 2.16
N THR A 1032 -3.47 22.92 0.87
CA THR A 1032 -4.34 23.58 -0.14
C THR A 1032 -5.79 23.06 -0.22
N ALA A 1033 -6.05 21.81 0.16
CA ALA A 1033 -7.41 21.24 0.25
C ALA A 1033 -7.71 20.61 1.62
N CYS A 1034 -7.10 21.13 2.68
CA CYS A 1034 -7.46 20.82 4.06
C CYS A 1034 -7.43 22.13 4.83
N ASP A 1035 -8.55 22.83 4.75
CA ASP A 1035 -8.80 24.07 5.47
C ASP A 1035 -9.95 23.78 6.45
N LEU A 1036 -9.65 23.83 7.74
CA LEU A 1036 -10.58 23.45 8.81
C LEU A 1036 -10.87 24.67 9.70
N GLU A 1037 -12.04 24.70 10.33
CA GLU A 1037 -12.35 25.65 11.41
C GLU A 1037 -12.71 24.92 12.71
N SER A 1038 -12.31 25.50 13.84
CA SER A 1038 -12.61 24.98 15.17
C SER A 1038 -14.04 25.35 15.58
N VAL A 1039 -14.84 24.33 15.90
CA VAL A 1039 -16.25 24.45 16.30
C VAL A 1039 -16.39 24.64 17.81
N ALA A 1040 -15.73 23.78 18.58
CA ALA A 1040 -15.82 23.77 20.04
C ALA A 1040 -14.53 23.22 20.66
N VAL A 1041 -14.07 23.81 21.76
CA VAL A 1041 -12.89 23.35 22.51
C VAL A 1041 -13.33 22.87 23.88
N THR A 1042 -12.91 21.66 24.27
CA THR A 1042 -13.25 21.03 25.55
C THR A 1042 -12.00 20.74 26.37
N VAL A 1043 -12.05 21.06 27.67
CA VAL A 1043 -10.99 20.75 28.65
C VAL A 1043 -11.40 19.54 29.48
N ARG A 1044 -10.60 18.47 29.45
CA ARG A 1044 -10.92 17.24 30.20
C ARG A 1044 -10.74 17.49 31.70
N GLY A 1045 -11.81 17.30 32.46
CA GLY A 1045 -11.87 17.61 33.89
C GLY A 1045 -12.68 18.85 34.25
N GLY A 1046 -13.12 19.62 33.24
CA GLY A 1046 -13.84 20.88 33.41
C GLY A 1046 -12.92 22.09 33.50
N GLY A 1047 -13.42 23.24 33.08
CA GLY A 1047 -12.65 24.48 32.93
C GLY A 1047 -12.79 25.08 31.53
N GLN A 1048 -12.25 26.28 31.34
CA GLN A 1048 -12.15 26.94 30.04
C GLN A 1048 -10.67 27.13 29.69
N LEU A 1049 -10.32 26.94 28.41
CA LEU A 1049 -9.00 27.32 27.90
C LEU A 1049 -8.92 28.86 27.91
N PRO A 1050 -7.92 29.50 28.57
CA PRO A 1050 -7.79 30.96 28.54
C PRO A 1050 -7.66 31.48 27.10
N SER A 1051 -8.10 32.70 26.83
CA SER A 1051 -8.14 33.21 25.45
C SER A 1051 -6.75 33.57 24.93
N ALA A 1052 -6.62 33.69 23.60
CA ALA A 1052 -5.40 34.23 23.00
C ALA A 1052 -5.08 35.63 23.55
N ALA A 1053 -6.09 36.49 23.74
CA ALA A 1053 -5.90 37.85 24.24
C ALA A 1053 -5.39 37.89 25.69
N ASP A 1054 -5.87 36.98 26.55
CA ASP A 1054 -5.36 36.85 27.92
C ASP A 1054 -3.86 36.49 27.90
N ALA A 1055 -3.47 35.56 27.02
CA ALA A 1055 -2.09 35.11 26.92
C ALA A 1055 -1.18 36.17 26.28
N GLU A 1056 -1.63 36.83 25.20
CA GLU A 1056 -0.89 37.92 24.56
C GLU A 1056 -0.71 39.14 25.49
N SER A 1057 -1.66 39.38 26.41
CA SER A 1057 -1.54 40.42 27.44
C SER A 1057 -0.63 40.03 28.62
N ALA A 1058 -0.50 38.75 28.95
CA ALA A 1058 0.28 38.29 30.10
C ALA A 1058 1.74 37.97 29.77
N LEU A 1059 2.02 37.52 28.53
CA LEU A 1059 3.36 37.08 28.12
C LEU A 1059 4.44 38.17 28.28
N PRO A 1060 4.25 39.46 27.92
CA PRO A 1060 5.31 40.46 28.09
C PRO A 1060 5.77 40.63 29.54
N GLU A 1061 4.86 40.58 30.52
CA GLU A 1061 5.19 40.67 31.94
C GLU A 1061 5.90 39.40 32.44
N LEU A 1062 5.45 38.23 31.99
CA LEU A 1062 6.08 36.94 32.33
C LEU A 1062 7.48 36.80 31.72
N ILE A 1063 7.66 37.22 30.47
CA ILE A 1063 8.96 37.27 29.78
C ILE A 1063 9.92 38.21 30.54
N ALA A 1064 9.46 39.41 30.92
CA ALA A 1064 10.27 40.35 31.70
C ALA A 1064 10.72 39.74 33.04
N LYS A 1065 9.81 39.12 33.81
CA LYS A 1065 10.15 38.45 35.09
C LYS A 1065 11.15 37.30 34.92
N VAL A 1066 10.99 36.48 33.88
CA VAL A 1066 11.89 35.36 33.59
C VAL A 1066 13.26 35.84 33.10
N ALA A 1067 13.31 36.96 32.37
CA ALA A 1067 14.56 37.63 31.99
C ALA A 1067 15.25 38.27 33.22
N GLU A 1068 14.52 38.96 34.10
CA GLU A 1068 15.04 39.49 35.38
C GLU A 1068 15.61 38.40 36.30
N ALA A 1069 15.10 37.16 36.20
CA ALA A 1069 15.62 35.99 36.89
C ALA A 1069 16.85 35.34 36.22
N GLU A 1070 17.42 35.97 35.19
CA GLU A 1070 18.60 35.51 34.41
C GLU A 1070 18.44 34.11 33.81
N VAL A 1071 17.20 33.70 33.51
CA VAL A 1071 16.91 32.38 32.90
C VAL A 1071 17.24 32.36 31.40
N PHE A 1072 17.19 33.51 30.72
CA PHE A 1072 17.49 33.67 29.30
C PHE A 1072 18.90 34.22 29.07
N ALA A 1073 19.52 33.90 27.93
CA ALA A 1073 20.68 34.63 27.45
C ALA A 1073 20.25 36.03 26.98
N PHE A 1074 20.70 37.08 27.67
CA PHE A 1074 20.47 38.46 27.22
C PHE A 1074 21.31 38.78 25.97
N SER A 1075 20.64 39.13 24.87
CA SER A 1075 21.19 40.13 23.95
C SER A 1075 21.00 41.51 24.59
N ARG A 1076 22.11 42.20 24.88
CA ARG A 1076 22.08 43.62 25.25
C ARG A 1076 22.78 44.54 24.25
N ASP A 1077 23.48 43.95 23.28
CA ASP A 1077 24.08 44.60 22.13
C ASP A 1077 23.82 43.73 20.89
N HIS A 1078 23.77 44.36 19.70
CA HIS A 1078 23.46 43.71 18.42
C HIS A 1078 24.60 42.81 17.86
N ASP A 1079 25.63 42.50 18.67
CA ASP A 1079 26.87 41.83 18.23
C ASP A 1079 26.90 40.30 18.46
N HIS A 1080 25.81 39.69 18.94
CA HIS A 1080 25.72 38.24 19.20
C HIS A 1080 24.83 37.48 18.19
N GLU A 1081 24.99 37.78 16.90
CA GLU A 1081 24.41 36.96 15.83
C GLU A 1081 25.30 35.75 15.53
N VAL A 1082 24.68 34.57 15.40
CA VAL A 1082 25.40 33.30 15.19
C VAL A 1082 25.69 33.13 13.69
N ARG A 1083 26.97 33.19 13.30
CA ARG A 1083 27.37 33.23 11.88
C ARG A 1083 27.51 31.83 11.30
N GLY A 1084 26.84 31.59 10.17
CA GLY A 1084 26.97 30.39 9.35
C GLY A 1084 28.00 30.58 8.23
N GLY A 1085 29.16 29.92 8.36
CA GLY A 1085 30.14 29.79 7.27
C GLY A 1085 29.88 28.53 6.46
N TRP A 1086 29.62 28.68 5.16
CA TRP A 1086 29.57 27.56 4.21
C TRP A 1086 30.86 27.52 3.40
N CYS A 1087 31.82 26.70 3.80
CA CYS A 1087 32.96 26.39 2.95
C CYS A 1087 32.48 25.54 1.75
N GLN A 1088 32.66 26.05 0.54
CA GLN A 1088 32.53 25.25 -0.67
C GLN A 1088 33.68 24.24 -0.75
N GLY A 1089 33.33 22.98 -0.99
CA GLY A 1089 34.21 21.88 -1.38
C GLY A 1089 33.52 21.08 -2.47
#